data_AF-A0A2S8H4T7-F1
#
_entry.id   AF-A0A2S8H4T7-F1
#
_cell.length_a   1.000
_cell.length_b   1.000
_cell.length_c   1.000
_cell.angle_alpha   90.00
_cell.angle_beta   90.00
_cell.angle_gamma   90.00
#
_symmetry.space_group_name_H-M   'P 1'
#
loop_
_entity.id
_entity.type
_entity.pdbx_description
1 polymer ?
#
loop_
_entity_poly.entity_id
_entity_poly.type
_entity_poly.pdbx_seq_one_letter_code
_entity_poly.pdbx_strand_id
1 'polypeptide(L)'
;MDFSGVINSILQFGVKVNQTLNDFGCWVITAARAAIVDEKSAVWVTLVTDIITIAAALGALALPISLNVIEATRTRYRSPSLLKITSSLSGIDAKKLNQHLFMVLAVSLAAKLIISIRVFDLISLVPYLCALTVWFGSVVYQVYRHLKFTYTFMSNIEEIHERIYRSINNYAQASFLRADGGQGLSFSRSLRIKGLFSKKVRVQDSIAALIELESYLLCTDSAKVTLDSRITDISYKAFNNLDNYEANEFARHLLASLPSVLAAVEVSREVDVYQSIAGFYLYLAMGAILSKEEYRSQIGVIERIARFREEKLPSYGRFCRNGRLFLNFANKTKSSNEAYTYLQEHFNFLIETSVREQPANIPELLSNVRYVIQFKGNYQEGGWGLPKHVAELWGCSCLPEFDSDVADTYAGRITTGELKERIETKYKPEMQAYLEVKISDKTLVKDRFDAIDVALDKCWKGIALKKFSSEIETGTLRALATLLSTHPEIVVECRELRNPAGSRSFNVGHSPVPTSLGECIGAFLSSKNFGEFYTLRLDDLQEYKIVDAIGALIVYELWSTYILGATGATIKPEMSTPTIPTSLLGELKDATQRVPLLKTSLLKTLANDRFIDRLGVLPEQALSLREYACKFCDLLGEALEQKTKSQIASQKLDLVSLERFKREVVEQLGSSVSEYSLFKRLTLGQVQPIVSHFSLPRVTFLSGTDTHYIFDMYGSDLAREVHDWLSTQILLYNHRTENSEFTLPTRKADWMICSSGALKKFLSVGFATSGRNIIWPDGKGRMKFIEVDCDGSGYYLVLSGESLLTVSYEHLEGGLPIDISFTDNGESVSFKIEYFVNARR
;
A
#
# COMPACT_ATOMS: atom_id res chain seq x y z
N MET A 1 -21.46 -46.76 42.81
CA MET A 1 -20.87 -47.67 41.81
C MET A 1 -19.58 -48.21 42.42
N ASP A 2 -19.60 -49.49 42.77
CA ASP A 2 -18.55 -50.15 43.56
C ASP A 2 -17.24 -50.31 42.77
N PHE A 3 -16.24 -49.53 43.16
CA PHE A 3 -14.86 -49.64 42.65
C PHE A 3 -14.15 -50.92 43.13
N SER A 4 -14.69 -51.62 44.12
CA SER A 4 -14.14 -52.89 44.62
C SER A 4 -14.26 -54.01 43.59
N GLY A 5 -15.34 -54.06 42.79
CA GLY A 5 -15.57 -55.12 41.79
C GLY A 5 -14.63 -55.03 40.58
N VAL A 6 -14.24 -53.81 40.17
CA VAL A 6 -13.32 -53.60 39.04
C VAL A 6 -11.87 -53.81 39.46
N ILE A 7 -11.49 -53.42 40.68
CA ILE A 7 -10.17 -53.71 41.22
C ILE A 7 -10.02 -55.21 41.47
N ASN A 8 -11.05 -55.91 41.96
CA ASN A 8 -11.04 -57.37 42.06
C ASN A 8 -11.00 -58.06 40.71
N SER A 9 -11.65 -57.53 39.65
CA SER A 9 -11.59 -58.15 38.33
C SER A 9 -10.23 -57.94 37.64
N ILE A 10 -9.59 -56.79 37.83
CA ILE A 10 -8.24 -56.52 37.33
C ILE A 10 -7.19 -57.32 38.13
N LEU A 11 -7.36 -57.45 39.45
CA LEU A 11 -6.52 -58.32 40.28
C LEU A 11 -6.75 -59.80 39.96
N GLN A 12 -7.99 -60.24 39.74
CA GLN A 12 -8.27 -61.62 39.33
C GLN A 12 -7.80 -61.91 37.91
N PHE A 13 -7.86 -60.94 36.99
CA PHE A 13 -7.28 -61.07 35.65
C PHE A 13 -5.76 -61.07 35.72
N GLY A 14 -5.16 -60.23 36.56
CA GLY A 14 -3.72 -60.23 36.84
C GLY A 14 -3.25 -61.53 37.48
N VAL A 15 -4.01 -62.09 38.44
CA VAL A 15 -3.74 -63.38 39.07
C VAL A 15 -3.97 -64.53 38.09
N LYS A 16 -4.99 -64.49 37.22
CA LYS A 16 -5.20 -65.48 36.15
C LYS A 16 -4.13 -65.42 35.06
N VAL A 17 -3.68 -64.23 34.68
CA VAL A 17 -2.57 -64.05 33.73
C VAL A 17 -1.26 -64.51 34.35
N ASN A 18 -1.05 -64.25 35.64
CA ASN A 18 0.14 -64.71 36.36
C ASN A 18 0.10 -66.23 36.63
N GLN A 19 -1.08 -66.80 36.91
CA GLN A 19 -1.28 -68.25 37.01
C GLN A 19 -1.10 -68.93 35.66
N THR A 20 -1.67 -68.39 34.58
CA THR A 20 -1.47 -68.95 33.22
C THR A 20 -0.04 -68.77 32.73
N LEU A 21 0.68 -67.70 33.10
CA LEU A 21 2.11 -67.55 32.84
C LEU A 21 2.96 -68.49 33.69
N ASN A 22 2.58 -68.73 34.96
CA ASN A 22 3.25 -69.72 35.81
C ASN A 22 2.96 -71.15 35.37
N ASP A 23 1.75 -71.44 34.89
CA ASP A 23 1.36 -72.75 34.37
C ASP A 23 1.98 -72.99 32.99
N PHE A 24 2.12 -71.95 32.15
CA PHE A 24 2.90 -72.01 30.92
C PHE A 24 4.39 -72.13 31.21
N GLY A 25 4.91 -71.45 32.24
CA GLY A 25 6.28 -71.58 32.73
C GLY A 25 6.55 -73.00 33.24
N CYS A 26 5.67 -73.55 34.06
CA CYS A 26 5.71 -74.94 34.52
C CYS A 26 5.57 -75.92 33.35
N TRP A 27 4.66 -75.70 32.41
CA TRP A 27 4.50 -76.56 31.23
C TRP A 27 5.71 -76.52 30.31
N VAL A 28 6.32 -75.34 30.07
CA VAL A 28 7.57 -75.18 29.32
C VAL A 28 8.73 -75.82 30.07
N ILE A 29 8.84 -75.66 31.39
CA ILE A 29 9.88 -76.30 32.21
C ILE A 29 9.69 -77.83 32.24
N THR A 30 8.44 -78.32 32.23
CA THR A 30 8.11 -79.75 32.26
C THR A 30 8.29 -80.39 30.89
N ALA A 31 7.87 -79.71 29.81
CA ALA A 31 8.13 -80.12 28.43
C ALA A 31 9.62 -80.04 28.09
N ALA A 32 10.35 -79.06 28.62
CA ALA A 32 11.80 -78.99 28.51
C ALA A 32 12.49 -80.08 29.34
N ARG A 33 12.04 -80.37 30.57
CA ARG A 33 12.55 -81.51 31.34
C ARG A 33 12.30 -82.84 30.64
N ALA A 34 11.14 -83.01 30.00
CA ALA A 34 10.84 -84.20 29.19
C ALA A 34 11.71 -84.28 27.92
N ALA A 35 12.03 -83.14 27.30
CA ALA A 35 12.92 -83.06 26.13
C ALA A 35 14.43 -83.15 26.45
N ILE A 36 14.83 -83.16 27.73
CA ILE A 36 16.23 -83.25 28.18
C ILE A 36 16.62 -84.68 28.58
N VAL A 37 15.66 -85.55 28.89
CA VAL A 37 15.93 -86.95 29.28
C VAL A 37 16.25 -87.85 28.07
N ASP A 38 15.77 -87.48 26.88
CA ASP A 38 16.24 -88.04 25.61
C ASP A 38 17.34 -87.16 25.02
N GLU A 39 18.44 -87.76 24.57
CA GLU A 39 19.57 -87.07 23.95
C GLU A 39 19.13 -85.99 22.94
N LYS A 40 19.66 -84.76 23.07
CA LYS A 40 20.43 -84.04 22.02
C LYS A 40 20.66 -82.57 22.40
N SER A 41 21.82 -82.29 22.98
CA SER A 41 22.43 -80.95 22.94
C SER A 41 22.61 -80.43 21.49
N ALA A 42 22.70 -81.35 20.51
CA ALA A 42 22.78 -81.05 19.09
C ALA A 42 21.54 -80.33 18.51
N VAL A 43 20.32 -80.60 19.02
CA VAL A 43 19.08 -79.98 18.50
C VAL A 43 18.99 -78.50 18.90
N TRP A 44 19.46 -78.15 20.10
CA TRP A 44 19.48 -76.76 20.54
C TRP A 44 20.59 -75.95 19.86
N VAL A 45 21.76 -76.54 19.63
CA VAL A 45 22.86 -75.91 18.89
C VAL A 45 22.50 -75.69 17.43
N THR A 46 21.79 -76.64 16.80
CA THR A 46 21.28 -76.48 15.43
C THR A 46 20.20 -75.40 15.36
N LEU A 47 19.24 -75.38 16.28
CA LEU A 47 18.21 -74.33 16.36
C LEU A 47 18.80 -72.92 16.54
N VAL A 48 19.81 -72.74 17.40
CA VAL A 48 20.50 -71.45 17.55
C VAL A 48 21.29 -71.09 16.28
N THR A 49 21.85 -72.09 15.59
CA THR A 49 22.53 -71.87 14.30
C THR A 49 21.54 -71.49 13.19
N ASP A 50 20.35 -72.07 13.18
CA ASP A 50 19.26 -71.70 12.27
C ASP A 50 18.74 -70.29 12.54
N ILE A 51 18.63 -69.88 13.82
CA ILE A 51 18.29 -68.50 14.18
C ILE A 51 19.37 -67.53 13.70
N ILE A 52 20.66 -67.85 13.87
CA ILE A 52 21.77 -67.01 13.39
C ILE A 52 21.74 -66.89 11.86
N THR A 53 21.56 -68.00 11.15
CA THR A 53 21.54 -68.00 9.67
C THR A 53 20.33 -67.25 9.12
N ILE A 54 19.13 -67.47 9.67
CA ILE A 54 17.92 -66.74 9.26
C ILE A 54 18.02 -65.25 9.65
N ALA A 55 18.53 -64.90 10.83
CA ALA A 55 18.73 -63.50 11.22
C ALA A 55 19.75 -62.79 10.31
N ALA A 56 20.85 -63.47 9.95
CA ALA A 56 21.85 -62.95 9.02
C ALA A 56 21.26 -62.77 7.61
N ALA A 57 20.48 -63.74 7.12
CA ALA A 57 19.80 -63.65 5.83
C ALA A 57 18.76 -62.51 5.80
N LEU A 58 17.96 -62.37 6.86
CA LEU A 58 16.98 -61.28 6.99
C LEU A 58 17.67 -59.91 7.10
N GLY A 59 18.79 -59.82 7.82
CA GLY A 59 19.62 -58.61 7.87
C GLY A 59 20.19 -58.23 6.50
N ALA A 60 20.66 -59.22 5.73
CA ALA A 60 21.17 -59.04 4.38
C ALA A 60 20.08 -58.61 3.38
N LEU A 61 18.82 -59.02 3.57
CA LEU A 61 17.68 -58.59 2.74
C LEU A 61 17.15 -57.21 3.15
N ALA A 62 17.07 -56.91 4.45
CA ALA A 62 16.44 -55.69 4.95
C ALA A 62 17.20 -54.42 4.56
N LEU A 63 18.54 -54.46 4.48
CA LEU A 63 19.37 -53.28 4.20
C LEU A 63 19.29 -52.80 2.73
N PRO A 64 19.45 -53.66 1.71
CA PRO A 64 19.22 -53.28 0.31
C PRO A 64 17.80 -52.79 0.06
N ILE A 65 16.80 -53.42 0.69
CA ILE A 65 15.40 -53.03 0.53
C ILE A 65 15.13 -51.65 1.15
N SER A 66 15.72 -51.35 2.31
CA SER A 66 15.65 -50.02 2.92
C SER A 66 16.31 -48.96 2.04
N LEU A 67 17.44 -49.28 1.40
CA LEU A 67 18.11 -48.40 0.44
C LEU A 67 17.25 -48.17 -0.81
N ASN A 68 16.61 -49.22 -1.36
CA ASN A 68 15.69 -49.09 -2.48
C ASN A 68 14.48 -48.21 -2.14
N VAL A 69 13.95 -48.28 -0.91
CA VAL A 69 12.89 -47.35 -0.46
C VAL A 69 13.39 -45.93 -0.44
N ILE A 70 14.60 -45.69 0.06
CA ILE A 70 15.20 -44.35 0.09
C ILE A 70 15.46 -43.82 -1.32
N GLU A 71 15.89 -44.70 -2.21
CA GLU A 71 16.14 -44.35 -3.60
C GLU A 71 14.82 -44.05 -4.31
N ALA A 72 13.83 -44.94 -4.26
CA ALA A 72 12.55 -44.74 -4.92
C ALA A 72 11.78 -43.52 -4.38
N THR A 73 11.81 -43.25 -3.08
CA THR A 73 11.22 -42.02 -2.52
C THR A 73 11.87 -40.75 -3.07
N ARG A 74 13.19 -40.77 -3.25
CA ARG A 74 13.95 -39.62 -3.75
C ARG A 74 13.89 -39.47 -5.26
N THR A 75 13.97 -40.57 -6.01
CA THR A 75 14.13 -40.55 -7.48
C THR A 75 12.79 -40.73 -8.20
N ARG A 76 11.95 -41.68 -7.76
CA ARG A 76 10.67 -42.01 -8.40
C ARG A 76 9.57 -41.06 -7.96
N TYR A 77 9.35 -40.94 -6.64
CA TYR A 77 8.24 -40.15 -6.09
C TYR A 77 8.61 -38.68 -5.80
N ARG A 78 9.92 -38.35 -5.84
CA ARG A 78 10.46 -37.00 -5.59
C ARG A 78 9.93 -36.34 -4.30
N SER A 79 9.67 -37.14 -3.28
CA SER A 79 9.02 -36.70 -2.04
C SER A 79 9.96 -36.87 -0.83
N PRO A 80 10.75 -35.84 -0.46
CA PRO A 80 11.59 -35.88 0.73
C PRO A 80 10.77 -35.89 2.03
N SER A 81 9.54 -35.36 2.00
CA SER A 81 8.66 -35.35 3.17
C SER A 81 8.14 -36.76 3.48
N LEU A 82 7.85 -37.55 2.45
CA LEU A 82 7.40 -38.92 2.63
C LEU A 82 8.45 -39.80 3.31
N LEU A 83 9.74 -39.61 3.03
CA LEU A 83 10.85 -40.28 3.73
C LEU A 83 10.77 -40.14 5.25
N LYS A 84 10.43 -38.96 5.76
CA LYS A 84 10.35 -38.68 7.20
C LYS A 84 9.23 -39.48 7.88
N ILE A 85 8.19 -39.81 7.13
CA ILE A 85 6.94 -40.41 7.62
C ILE A 85 6.89 -41.91 7.30
N THR A 86 7.75 -42.43 6.43
CA THR A 86 7.84 -43.87 6.15
C THR A 86 7.92 -44.72 7.43
N SER A 87 8.69 -44.27 8.43
CA SER A 87 8.84 -44.98 9.70
C SER A 87 7.57 -44.96 10.56
N SER A 88 6.75 -43.91 10.48
CA SER A 88 5.47 -43.84 11.19
C SER A 88 4.35 -44.56 10.43
N LEU A 89 4.33 -44.50 9.10
CA LEU A 89 3.36 -45.20 8.25
C LEU A 89 3.52 -46.72 8.28
N SER A 90 4.77 -47.20 8.29
CA SER A 90 5.07 -48.63 8.47
C SER A 90 4.86 -49.09 9.93
N GLY A 91 5.01 -48.16 10.88
CA GLY A 91 5.01 -48.42 12.32
C GLY A 91 6.29 -49.12 12.80
N ILE A 92 7.32 -49.20 11.95
CA ILE A 92 8.59 -49.87 12.22
C ILE A 92 9.72 -48.95 11.79
N ASP A 93 10.62 -48.66 12.72
CA ASP A 93 11.80 -47.85 12.47
C ASP A 93 12.90 -48.74 11.92
N ALA A 94 13.28 -48.57 10.64
CA ALA A 94 14.25 -49.45 9.97
C ALA A 94 15.60 -49.52 10.72
N LYS A 95 16.01 -48.44 11.38
CA LYS A 95 17.21 -48.43 12.23
C LYS A 95 17.06 -49.32 13.46
N LYS A 96 15.90 -49.25 14.14
CA LYS A 96 15.60 -50.10 15.30
C LYS A 96 15.41 -51.56 14.92
N LEU A 97 14.79 -51.83 13.77
CA LEU A 97 14.65 -53.19 13.24
C LEU A 97 16.02 -53.82 13.00
N ASN A 98 16.94 -53.09 12.35
CA ASN A 98 18.30 -53.56 12.15
C ASN A 98 19.04 -53.75 13.48
N GLN A 99 18.91 -52.81 14.43
CA GLN A 99 19.47 -52.98 15.77
C GLN A 99 18.93 -54.22 16.48
N HIS A 100 17.63 -54.50 16.39
CA HIS A 100 17.04 -55.71 16.98
C HIS A 100 17.54 -56.99 16.28
N LEU A 101 17.68 -56.99 14.96
CA LEU A 101 18.28 -58.11 14.23
C LEU A 101 19.74 -58.35 14.65
N PHE A 102 20.55 -57.29 14.76
CA PHE A 102 21.93 -57.39 15.24
C PHE A 102 22.02 -57.84 16.69
N MET A 103 21.13 -57.35 17.57
CA MET A 103 21.09 -57.76 18.97
C MET A 103 20.68 -59.22 19.12
N VAL A 104 19.67 -59.69 18.37
CA VAL A 104 19.31 -61.11 18.37
C VAL A 104 20.47 -61.96 17.85
N LEU A 105 21.16 -61.52 16.79
CA LEU A 105 22.32 -62.24 16.25
C LEU A 105 23.50 -62.28 17.25
N ALA A 106 23.80 -61.16 17.93
CA ALA A 106 24.85 -61.09 18.94
C ALA A 106 24.53 -61.94 20.19
N VAL A 107 23.29 -61.89 20.69
CA VAL A 107 22.84 -62.71 21.82
C VAL A 107 22.77 -64.19 21.43
N SER A 108 22.37 -64.52 20.20
CA SER A 108 22.37 -65.90 19.70
C SER A 108 23.79 -66.45 19.53
N LEU A 109 24.74 -65.63 19.08
CA LEU A 109 26.16 -65.99 19.03
C LEU A 109 26.75 -66.20 20.43
N ALA A 110 26.42 -65.32 21.39
CA ALA A 110 26.83 -65.47 22.78
C ALA A 110 26.23 -66.75 23.40
N ALA A 111 24.95 -67.02 23.16
CA ALA A 111 24.30 -68.27 23.58
C ALA A 111 24.97 -69.50 22.96
N LYS A 112 25.30 -69.46 21.66
CA LYS A 112 26.03 -70.54 20.97
C LYS A 112 27.42 -70.78 21.57
N LEU A 113 28.16 -69.72 21.90
CA LEU A 113 29.46 -69.82 22.57
C LEU A 113 29.34 -70.41 23.98
N ILE A 114 28.37 -69.96 24.78
CA ILE A 114 28.13 -70.47 26.15
C ILE A 114 27.77 -71.96 26.13
N ILE A 115 26.93 -72.39 25.18
CA ILE A 115 26.57 -73.80 24.99
C ILE A 115 27.78 -74.61 24.50
N SER A 116 28.59 -74.06 23.59
CA SER A 116 29.78 -74.74 23.04
C SER A 116 30.91 -74.90 24.08
N ILE A 117 31.04 -73.97 25.03
CA ILE A 117 32.06 -73.99 26.09
C ILE A 117 31.57 -74.78 27.33
N ARG A 118 30.30 -75.21 27.36
CA ARG A 118 29.65 -75.94 28.48
C ARG A 118 29.79 -75.25 29.85
N VAL A 119 29.59 -73.92 29.89
CA VAL A 119 29.76 -73.13 31.13
C VAL A 119 28.65 -73.40 32.17
N PHE A 120 27.45 -73.81 31.72
CA PHE A 120 26.28 -74.08 32.58
C PHE A 120 25.56 -75.37 32.15
N ASP A 121 24.87 -76.03 33.07
CA ASP A 121 23.99 -77.16 32.76
C ASP A 121 22.85 -76.75 31.83
N LEU A 122 22.56 -77.60 30.83
CA LEU A 122 21.61 -77.33 29.76
C LEU A 122 20.20 -76.99 30.28
N ILE A 123 19.80 -77.59 31.40
CA ILE A 123 18.51 -77.40 32.09
C ILE A 123 18.32 -75.93 32.52
N SER A 124 19.39 -75.27 32.94
CA SER A 124 19.42 -73.88 33.39
C SER A 124 19.28 -72.88 32.24
N LEU A 125 19.66 -73.29 31.03
CA LEU A 125 19.72 -72.47 29.81
C LEU A 125 18.42 -72.48 28.99
N VAL A 126 17.55 -73.48 29.19
CA VAL A 126 16.26 -73.61 28.49
C VAL A 126 15.39 -72.35 28.55
N PRO A 127 15.08 -71.76 29.73
CA PRO A 127 14.18 -70.60 29.77
C PRO A 127 14.73 -69.39 28.99
N TYR A 128 16.05 -69.23 28.93
CA TYR A 128 16.71 -68.19 28.14
C TYR A 128 16.63 -68.47 26.63
N LEU A 129 16.76 -69.72 26.20
CA LEU A 129 16.60 -70.12 24.80
C LEU A 129 15.15 -69.97 24.34
N CYS A 130 14.18 -70.36 25.16
CA CYS A 130 12.76 -70.12 24.87
C CYS A 130 12.46 -68.61 24.74
N ALA A 131 12.95 -67.78 25.66
CA ALA A 131 12.81 -66.32 25.57
C ALA A 131 13.44 -65.76 24.28
N LEU A 132 14.61 -66.27 23.88
CA LEU A 132 15.29 -65.88 22.65
C LEU A 132 14.51 -66.26 21.39
N THR A 133 13.89 -67.45 21.36
CA THR A 133 13.03 -67.86 20.23
C THR A 133 11.77 -67.02 20.09
N VAL A 134 11.11 -66.67 21.21
CA VAL A 134 9.95 -65.77 21.21
C VAL A 134 10.34 -64.37 20.76
N TRP A 135 11.49 -63.87 21.23
CA TRP A 135 12.02 -62.57 20.80
C TRP A 135 12.37 -62.57 19.32
N PHE A 136 13.04 -63.62 18.83
CA PHE A 136 13.34 -63.78 17.40
C PHE A 136 12.06 -63.85 16.55
N GLY A 137 11.05 -64.61 16.95
CA GLY A 137 9.76 -64.66 16.25
C GLY A 137 9.07 -63.28 16.17
N SER A 138 9.16 -62.48 17.25
CA SER A 138 8.68 -61.09 17.25
C SER A 138 9.46 -60.22 16.26
N VAL A 139 10.78 -60.36 16.18
CA VAL A 139 11.62 -59.63 15.21
C VAL A 139 11.31 -60.07 13.78
N VAL A 140 11.14 -61.36 13.50
CA VAL A 140 10.74 -61.87 12.17
C VAL A 140 9.38 -61.31 11.75
N TYR A 141 8.41 -61.26 12.66
CA TYR A 141 7.12 -60.63 12.40
C TYR A 141 7.24 -59.14 12.06
N GLN A 142 8.12 -58.40 12.76
CA GLN A 142 8.42 -57.01 12.43
C GLN A 142 9.08 -56.87 11.04
N VAL A 143 10.03 -57.75 10.69
CA VAL A 143 10.65 -57.75 9.35
C VAL A 143 9.60 -58.03 8.28
N TYR A 144 8.72 -59.02 8.46
CA TYR A 144 7.63 -59.32 7.52
C TYR A 144 6.71 -58.12 7.32
N ARG A 145 6.30 -57.45 8.41
CA ARG A 145 5.46 -56.25 8.32
C ARG A 145 6.16 -55.09 7.61
N HIS A 146 7.47 -54.92 7.81
CA HIS A 146 8.26 -53.92 7.11
C HIS A 146 8.38 -54.24 5.60
N LEU A 147 8.67 -55.49 5.25
CA LEU A 147 8.74 -55.96 3.85
C LEU A 147 7.41 -55.81 3.13
N LYS A 148 6.29 -56.16 3.78
CA LYS A 148 4.94 -55.97 3.23
C LYS A 148 4.66 -54.50 2.94
N PHE A 149 5.01 -53.60 3.87
CA PHE A 149 4.87 -52.16 3.66
C PHE A 149 5.72 -51.67 2.48
N THR A 150 6.98 -52.08 2.40
CA THR A 150 7.89 -51.71 1.32
C THR A 150 7.42 -52.22 -0.04
N TYR A 151 6.87 -53.44 -0.10
CA TYR A 151 6.28 -53.97 -1.32
C TYR A 151 5.09 -53.12 -1.77
N THR A 152 4.13 -52.86 -0.87
CA THR A 152 3.00 -51.94 -1.13
C THR A 152 3.50 -50.56 -1.58
N PHE A 153 4.59 -50.07 -0.99
CA PHE A 153 5.24 -48.81 -1.35
C PHE A 153 5.79 -48.74 -2.77
N MET A 154 6.24 -49.86 -3.30
CA MET A 154 6.74 -49.94 -4.68
C MET A 154 5.65 -50.27 -5.69
N SER A 155 4.62 -51.02 -5.29
CA SER A 155 3.60 -51.57 -6.18
C SER A 155 2.32 -50.73 -6.27
N ASN A 156 1.87 -50.12 -5.16
CA ASN A 156 0.59 -49.43 -5.08
C ASN A 156 0.70 -48.15 -4.24
N ILE A 157 1.10 -47.07 -4.89
CA ILE A 157 1.27 -45.75 -4.25
C ILE A 157 -0.08 -45.15 -3.81
N GLU A 158 -1.19 -45.51 -4.46
CA GLU A 158 -2.53 -45.05 -4.08
C GLU A 158 -2.94 -45.56 -2.69
N GLU A 159 -2.54 -46.78 -2.33
CA GLU A 159 -2.81 -47.32 -0.99
C GLU A 159 -2.08 -46.50 0.10
N ILE A 160 -0.91 -45.95 -0.21
CA ILE A 160 -0.16 -45.07 0.70
C ILE A 160 -0.72 -43.67 0.72
N HIS A 161 -1.11 -43.14 -0.43
CA HIS A 161 -1.85 -41.90 -0.52
C HIS A 161 -3.09 -41.94 0.39
N GLU A 162 -3.89 -43.00 0.29
CA GLU A 162 -5.09 -43.22 1.11
C GLU A 162 -4.77 -43.36 2.62
N ARG A 163 -3.66 -44.02 2.98
CA ARG A 163 -3.22 -44.10 4.39
C ARG A 163 -2.82 -42.73 4.95
N ILE A 164 -2.13 -41.91 4.18
CA ILE A 164 -1.74 -40.55 4.60
C ILE A 164 -2.99 -39.66 4.70
N TYR A 165 -3.87 -39.72 3.70
CA TYR A 165 -5.16 -39.01 3.71
C TYR A 165 -5.98 -39.36 4.95
N ARG A 166 -6.13 -40.64 5.30
CA ARG A 166 -6.86 -41.05 6.52
C ARG A 166 -6.24 -40.48 7.79
N SER A 167 -4.91 -40.39 7.86
CA SER A 167 -4.23 -39.78 9.01
C SER A 167 -4.59 -38.29 9.13
N ILE A 168 -4.60 -37.56 8.02
CA ILE A 168 -4.98 -36.14 7.98
C ILE A 168 -6.46 -35.94 8.28
N ASN A 169 -7.34 -36.76 7.69
CA ASN A 169 -8.78 -36.69 7.93
C ASN A 169 -9.11 -36.99 9.40
N ASN A 170 -8.46 -38.01 10.02
CA ASN A 170 -8.64 -38.29 11.44
C ASN A 170 -8.18 -37.13 12.33
N TYR A 171 -7.08 -36.45 11.96
CA TYR A 171 -6.65 -35.25 12.65
C TYR A 171 -7.69 -34.14 12.52
N ALA A 172 -8.15 -33.83 11.29
CA ALA A 172 -9.14 -32.79 11.03
C ALA A 172 -10.47 -33.04 11.76
N GLN A 173 -10.97 -34.29 11.76
CA GLN A 173 -12.16 -34.71 12.49
C GLN A 173 -12.00 -34.60 14.02
N ALA A 174 -10.80 -34.86 14.54
CA ALA A 174 -10.52 -34.74 15.96
C ALA A 174 -10.31 -33.29 16.43
N SER A 175 -9.94 -32.37 15.52
CA SER A 175 -9.61 -30.97 15.80
C SER A 175 -10.70 -29.99 15.36
N PHE A 176 -10.61 -29.46 14.14
CA PHE A 176 -11.38 -28.30 13.67
C PHE A 176 -12.66 -28.64 12.88
N LEU A 177 -12.91 -29.93 12.58
CA LEU A 177 -14.16 -30.40 11.96
C LEU A 177 -15.17 -30.95 12.97
N ARG A 178 -14.95 -30.76 14.28
CA ARG A 178 -15.91 -31.18 15.29
C ARG A 178 -17.23 -30.43 15.12
N ALA A 179 -18.33 -31.17 15.03
CA ALA A 179 -19.66 -30.60 15.12
C ALA A 179 -19.90 -30.11 16.56
N ASP A 180 -20.19 -28.81 16.71
CA ASP A 180 -20.70 -28.25 17.95
C ASP A 180 -22.02 -28.95 18.31
N GLY A 181 -21.97 -29.85 19.30
CA GLY A 181 -23.16 -30.55 19.81
C GLY A 181 -23.05 -32.07 19.99
N GLY A 182 -21.92 -32.70 19.68
CA GLY A 182 -21.75 -34.16 19.84
C GLY A 182 -20.99 -34.59 21.09
N GLN A 183 -21.57 -34.45 22.29
CA GLN A 183 -21.05 -35.17 23.46
C GLN A 183 -21.24 -36.67 23.26
N GLY A 184 -20.12 -37.39 23.14
CA GLY A 184 -20.05 -38.85 23.32
C GLY A 184 -18.97 -39.19 24.32
N LEU A 185 -19.34 -39.27 25.61
CA LEU A 185 -18.48 -39.72 26.73
C LEU A 185 -17.84 -41.11 26.51
N SER A 186 -18.23 -41.84 25.46
CA SER A 186 -17.67 -43.14 25.09
C SER A 186 -16.39 -43.05 24.22
N PHE A 187 -16.15 -41.94 23.51
CA PHE A 187 -14.98 -41.79 22.63
C PHE A 187 -13.70 -41.35 23.37
N SER A 188 -13.83 -40.79 24.58
CA SER A 188 -12.69 -40.29 25.38
C SER A 188 -11.93 -41.39 26.14
N ARG A 189 -12.55 -42.55 26.40
CA ARG A 189 -11.90 -43.68 27.10
C ARG A 189 -11.07 -44.58 26.19
N SER A 190 -11.41 -44.71 24.91
CA SER A 190 -10.59 -45.50 23.95
C SER A 190 -9.35 -44.74 23.45
N LEU A 191 -9.38 -43.40 23.47
CA LEU A 191 -8.25 -42.54 23.11
C LEU A 191 -7.15 -42.46 24.19
N ARG A 192 -7.48 -42.65 25.48
CA ARG A 192 -6.45 -42.67 26.55
C ARG A 192 -5.51 -43.87 26.47
N ILE A 193 -5.91 -44.98 25.83
CA ILE A 193 -5.06 -46.16 25.66
C ILE A 193 -4.21 -46.07 24.38
N LYS A 194 -4.61 -45.27 23.38
CA LYS A 194 -3.76 -44.96 22.20
C LYS A 194 -2.69 -43.89 22.46
N GLY A 195 -2.76 -43.18 23.59
CA GLY A 195 -1.75 -42.22 24.03
C GLY A 195 -0.37 -42.84 24.35
N LEU A 196 -0.30 -44.16 24.53
CA LEU A 196 0.94 -44.87 24.85
C LEU A 196 1.70 -45.40 23.61
N PHE A 197 1.14 -45.30 22.40
CA PHE A 197 1.74 -45.88 21.17
C PHE A 197 1.75 -44.99 19.91
N SER A 198 1.50 -43.68 20.01
CA SER A 198 1.75 -42.78 18.88
C SER A 198 3.03 -41.96 19.11
N LYS A 199 4.12 -42.34 18.43
CA LYS A 199 5.11 -41.33 18.01
C LYS A 199 4.27 -40.21 17.37
N LYS A 200 4.30 -38.99 17.91
CA LYS A 200 3.66 -37.80 17.32
C LYS A 200 4.06 -37.75 15.84
N VAL A 201 3.22 -38.26 14.96
CA VAL A 201 3.37 -38.02 13.52
C VAL A 201 3.11 -36.53 13.41
N ARG A 202 4.14 -35.77 13.05
CA ARG A 202 3.97 -34.34 12.79
C ARG A 202 3.04 -34.26 11.59
N VAL A 203 1.81 -33.83 11.84
CA VAL A 203 0.76 -33.67 10.81
C VAL A 203 1.29 -32.78 9.67
N GLN A 204 2.16 -31.84 10.00
CA GLN A 204 2.97 -31.02 9.09
C GLN A 204 3.64 -31.83 7.97
N ASP A 205 4.44 -32.84 8.35
CA ASP A 205 5.14 -33.68 7.37
C ASP A 205 4.09 -34.46 6.54
N SER A 206 2.99 -34.90 7.15
CA SER A 206 1.93 -35.66 6.46
C SER A 206 1.24 -34.84 5.38
N ILE A 207 0.97 -33.56 5.65
CA ILE A 207 0.41 -32.64 4.67
C ILE A 207 1.39 -32.46 3.50
N ALA A 208 2.66 -32.16 3.79
CA ALA A 208 3.68 -31.98 2.75
C ALA A 208 3.85 -33.25 1.90
N ALA A 209 3.93 -34.42 2.53
CA ALA A 209 4.04 -35.70 1.82
C ALA A 209 2.80 -36.02 0.97
N LEU A 210 1.59 -35.71 1.45
CA LEU A 210 0.37 -35.91 0.68
C LEU A 210 0.37 -35.02 -0.57
N ILE A 211 0.74 -33.76 -0.43
CA ILE A 211 0.75 -32.79 -1.53
C ILE A 211 1.87 -33.09 -2.54
N GLU A 212 3.05 -33.53 -2.08
CA GLU A 212 4.13 -34.01 -2.94
C GLU A 212 3.72 -35.28 -3.72
N LEU A 213 2.99 -36.20 -3.09
CA LEU A 213 2.44 -37.38 -3.78
C LEU A 213 1.35 -37.00 -4.78
N GLU A 214 0.46 -36.08 -4.42
CA GLU A 214 -0.55 -35.55 -5.34
C GLU A 214 0.10 -34.93 -6.58
N SER A 215 1.21 -34.19 -6.39
CA SER A 215 2.04 -33.67 -7.49
C SER A 215 2.55 -34.79 -8.40
N TYR A 216 3.13 -35.85 -7.83
CA TYR A 216 3.57 -37.01 -8.60
C TYR A 216 2.42 -37.67 -9.37
N LEU A 217 1.28 -37.90 -8.73
CA LEU A 217 0.10 -38.50 -9.36
C LEU A 217 -0.42 -37.63 -10.51
N LEU A 218 -0.50 -36.31 -10.32
CA LEU A 218 -0.88 -35.36 -11.38
C LEU A 218 0.08 -35.36 -12.56
N CYS A 219 1.37 -35.58 -12.33
CA CYS A 219 2.38 -35.63 -13.40
C CYS A 219 2.39 -36.97 -14.15
N THR A 220 1.93 -38.06 -13.52
CA THR A 220 2.04 -39.42 -14.06
C THR A 220 0.74 -39.97 -14.64
N ASP A 221 -0.40 -39.60 -14.06
CA ASP A 221 -1.71 -39.99 -14.57
C ASP A 221 -2.27 -38.91 -15.50
N SER A 222 -2.42 -39.25 -16.77
CA SER A 222 -2.95 -38.34 -17.78
C SER A 222 -4.42 -37.96 -17.54
N ALA A 223 -5.20 -38.82 -16.90
CA ALA A 223 -6.62 -38.59 -16.63
C ALA A 223 -6.87 -37.62 -15.46
N LYS A 224 -5.86 -37.39 -14.62
CA LYS A 224 -5.98 -36.53 -13.44
C LYS A 224 -5.71 -35.06 -13.82
N VAL A 225 -6.72 -34.21 -13.56
CA VAL A 225 -6.69 -32.76 -13.88
C VAL A 225 -6.64 -31.89 -12.62
N THR A 226 -7.15 -32.38 -11.50
CA THR A 226 -7.24 -31.63 -10.24
C THR A 226 -6.69 -32.44 -9.05
N LEU A 227 -6.42 -31.75 -7.94
CA LEU A 227 -6.16 -32.41 -6.66
C LEU A 227 -7.36 -33.26 -6.23
N ASP A 228 -7.12 -34.26 -5.39
CA ASP A 228 -8.18 -35.08 -4.79
C ASP A 228 -9.22 -34.18 -4.08
N SER A 229 -10.49 -34.33 -4.48
CA SER A 229 -11.61 -33.51 -3.99
C SER A 229 -11.76 -33.58 -2.46
N ARG A 230 -11.38 -34.71 -1.86
CA ARG A 230 -11.43 -34.89 -0.41
C ARG A 230 -10.42 -34.01 0.31
N ILE A 231 -9.26 -33.77 -0.30
CA ILE A 231 -8.24 -32.86 0.22
C ILE A 231 -8.71 -31.42 0.08
N THR A 232 -9.29 -31.07 -1.08
CA THR A 232 -9.83 -29.72 -1.31
C THR A 232 -10.93 -29.38 -0.31
N ASP A 233 -11.81 -30.34 0.01
CA ASP A 233 -12.90 -30.14 0.99
C ASP A 233 -12.39 -29.89 2.41
N ILE A 234 -11.40 -30.66 2.88
CA ILE A 234 -10.78 -30.44 4.18
C ILE A 234 -10.09 -29.07 4.20
N SER A 235 -9.42 -28.71 3.11
CA SER A 235 -8.75 -27.42 2.96
C SER A 235 -9.72 -26.26 3.07
N TYR A 236 -10.84 -26.28 2.34
CA TYR A 236 -11.85 -25.23 2.45
C TYR A 236 -12.40 -25.07 3.86
N LYS A 237 -12.65 -26.18 4.56
CA LYS A 237 -13.14 -26.14 5.95
C LYS A 237 -12.10 -25.60 6.93
N ALA A 238 -10.82 -25.93 6.75
CA ALA A 238 -9.74 -25.39 7.57
C ALA A 238 -9.60 -23.86 7.40
N PHE A 239 -9.65 -23.36 6.17
CA PHE A 239 -9.50 -21.93 5.88
C PHE A 239 -10.73 -21.10 6.27
N ASN A 240 -11.89 -21.73 6.44
CA ASN A 240 -13.07 -21.08 7.01
C ASN A 240 -13.01 -20.97 8.55
N ASN A 241 -12.08 -21.67 9.22
CA ASN A 241 -11.95 -21.71 10.67
C ASN A 241 -10.51 -21.39 11.12
N LEU A 242 -9.90 -20.35 10.55
CA LEU A 242 -8.50 -19.99 10.84
C LEU A 242 -8.25 -19.53 12.27
N ASP A 243 -9.29 -19.19 13.04
CA ASP A 243 -9.16 -18.85 14.47
C ASP A 243 -8.75 -20.05 15.31
N ASN A 244 -9.10 -21.26 14.89
CA ASN A 244 -8.65 -22.50 15.51
C ASN A 244 -7.14 -22.72 15.25
N TYR A 245 -6.38 -23.03 16.30
CA TYR A 245 -4.92 -23.23 16.22
C TYR A 245 -4.54 -24.37 15.26
N GLU A 246 -5.20 -25.53 15.37
CA GLU A 246 -4.95 -26.69 14.54
C GLU A 246 -5.32 -26.45 13.05
N ALA A 247 -6.42 -25.74 12.79
CA ALA A 247 -6.79 -25.34 11.44
C ALA A 247 -5.78 -24.37 10.83
N ASN A 248 -5.30 -23.42 11.63
CA ASN A 248 -4.28 -22.47 11.21
C ASN A 248 -2.93 -23.16 10.92
N GLU A 249 -2.54 -24.12 11.75
CA GLU A 249 -1.33 -24.92 11.52
C GLU A 249 -1.45 -25.74 10.22
N PHE A 250 -2.61 -26.39 9.99
CA PHE A 250 -2.89 -27.09 8.74
C PHE A 250 -2.78 -26.17 7.52
N ALA A 251 -3.43 -24.99 7.57
CA ALA A 251 -3.43 -24.00 6.49
C ALA A 251 -2.01 -23.52 6.14
N ARG A 252 -1.18 -23.24 7.15
CA ARG A 252 0.21 -22.80 6.97
C ARG A 252 1.03 -23.82 6.19
N HIS A 253 0.95 -25.10 6.56
CA HIS A 253 1.72 -26.16 5.89
C HIS A 253 1.18 -26.48 4.50
N LEU A 254 -0.14 -26.38 4.29
CA LEU A 254 -0.74 -26.54 2.97
C LEU A 254 -0.25 -25.46 2.00
N LEU A 255 -0.32 -24.18 2.38
CA LEU A 255 0.15 -23.06 1.54
C LEU A 255 1.65 -23.12 1.27
N ALA A 256 2.45 -23.60 2.23
CA ALA A 256 3.87 -23.79 2.03
C ALA A 256 4.20 -24.90 1.01
N SER A 257 3.32 -25.90 0.86
CA SER A 257 3.55 -27.07 0.02
C SER A 257 3.07 -26.88 -1.43
N LEU A 258 1.96 -26.17 -1.64
CA LEU A 258 1.33 -25.97 -2.97
C LEU A 258 2.24 -25.33 -4.04
N PRO A 259 3.14 -24.37 -3.75
CA PRO A 259 4.06 -23.82 -4.74
C PRO A 259 4.97 -24.87 -5.39
N SER A 260 5.32 -25.95 -4.67
CA SER A 260 6.13 -27.02 -5.24
C SER A 260 5.35 -27.87 -6.25
N VAL A 261 4.04 -28.03 -6.05
CA VAL A 261 3.12 -28.69 -7.00
C VAL A 261 3.03 -27.88 -8.29
N LEU A 262 2.83 -26.56 -8.16
CA LEU A 262 2.77 -25.66 -9.31
C LEU A 262 4.03 -25.77 -10.17
N ALA A 263 5.21 -25.77 -9.53
CA ALA A 263 6.49 -25.90 -10.23
C ALA A 263 6.67 -27.26 -10.94
N ALA A 264 6.10 -28.34 -10.41
CA ALA A 264 6.17 -29.65 -11.05
C ALA A 264 5.22 -29.76 -12.24
N VAL A 265 4.00 -29.26 -12.09
CA VAL A 265 2.95 -29.30 -13.13
C VAL A 265 3.29 -28.37 -14.30
N GLU A 266 3.86 -27.20 -14.03
CA GLU A 266 4.35 -26.24 -15.05
C GLU A 266 5.22 -26.91 -16.12
N VAL A 267 6.10 -27.84 -15.72
CA VAL A 267 7.09 -28.44 -16.61
C VAL A 267 6.57 -29.70 -17.32
N SER A 268 5.58 -30.37 -16.74
CA SER A 268 5.24 -31.76 -17.10
C SER A 268 3.84 -31.97 -17.64
N ARG A 269 2.94 -30.99 -17.51
CA ARG A 269 1.52 -31.13 -17.86
C ARG A 269 1.02 -29.95 -18.69
N GLU A 270 -0.21 -30.11 -19.17
CA GLU A 270 -0.93 -29.09 -19.94
C GLU A 270 -1.28 -27.87 -19.08
N VAL A 271 -1.47 -26.74 -19.75
CA VAL A 271 -1.77 -25.46 -19.10
C VAL A 271 -3.03 -25.54 -18.25
N ASP A 272 -4.07 -26.25 -18.70
CA ASP A 272 -5.35 -26.37 -17.97
C ASP A 272 -5.20 -27.02 -16.58
N VAL A 273 -4.29 -27.98 -16.44
CA VAL A 273 -3.96 -28.61 -15.15
C VAL A 273 -3.27 -27.60 -14.23
N TYR A 274 -2.31 -26.85 -14.77
CA TYR A 274 -1.64 -25.78 -14.02
C TYR A 274 -2.65 -24.73 -13.54
N GLN A 275 -3.55 -24.30 -14.42
CA GLN A 275 -4.60 -23.33 -14.12
C GLN A 275 -5.51 -23.77 -12.97
N SER A 276 -5.94 -25.04 -12.96
CA SER A 276 -6.78 -25.56 -11.88
C SER A 276 -6.10 -25.47 -10.52
N ILE A 277 -4.81 -25.79 -10.45
CA ILE A 277 -4.04 -25.80 -9.20
C ILE A 277 -3.72 -24.37 -8.78
N ALA A 278 -3.34 -23.50 -9.72
CA ALA A 278 -3.08 -22.09 -9.47
C ALA A 278 -4.35 -21.39 -8.95
N GLY A 279 -5.51 -21.68 -9.53
CA GLY A 279 -6.81 -21.20 -9.07
C GLY A 279 -7.11 -21.62 -7.63
N PHE A 280 -6.90 -22.90 -7.30
CA PHE A 280 -7.07 -23.41 -5.93
C PHE A 280 -6.12 -22.73 -4.93
N TYR A 281 -4.84 -22.60 -5.29
CA TYR A 281 -3.84 -21.92 -4.45
C TYR A 281 -4.20 -20.46 -4.20
N LEU A 282 -4.52 -19.70 -5.24
CA LEU A 282 -4.88 -18.28 -5.11
C LEU A 282 -6.14 -18.07 -4.28
N TYR A 283 -7.13 -18.97 -4.40
CA TYR A 283 -8.35 -18.90 -3.58
C TYR A 283 -8.03 -19.06 -2.08
N LEU A 284 -7.23 -20.07 -1.73
CA LEU A 284 -6.83 -20.33 -0.34
C LEU A 284 -5.92 -19.23 0.20
N ALA A 285 -4.92 -18.82 -0.57
CA ALA A 285 -3.97 -17.77 -0.17
C ALA A 285 -4.72 -16.46 0.13
N MET A 286 -5.67 -16.06 -0.73
CA MET A 286 -6.48 -14.87 -0.50
C MET A 286 -7.33 -14.99 0.76
N GLY A 287 -7.95 -16.14 0.99
CA GLY A 287 -8.71 -16.41 2.22
C GLY A 287 -7.85 -16.21 3.47
N ALA A 288 -6.63 -16.73 3.46
CA ALA A 288 -5.70 -16.61 4.58
C ALA A 288 -5.18 -15.18 4.80
N ILE A 289 -4.81 -14.48 3.72
CA ILE A 289 -4.33 -13.08 3.76
C ILE A 289 -5.36 -12.15 4.41
N LEU A 290 -6.65 -12.34 4.10
CA LEU A 290 -7.72 -11.50 4.67
C LEU A 290 -8.08 -11.85 6.10
N SER A 291 -7.78 -13.06 6.54
CA SER A 291 -8.10 -13.51 7.89
C SER A 291 -7.03 -13.16 8.90
N LYS A 292 -5.73 -13.27 8.55
CA LYS A 292 -4.62 -13.02 9.48
C LYS A 292 -3.41 -12.37 8.80
N GLU A 293 -2.83 -11.39 9.47
CA GLU A 293 -1.67 -10.62 8.98
C GLU A 293 -0.43 -11.49 8.72
N GLU A 294 -0.24 -12.59 9.46
CA GLU A 294 0.89 -13.52 9.28
C GLU A 294 0.99 -14.09 7.85
N TYR A 295 -0.13 -14.15 7.12
CA TYR A 295 -0.18 -14.64 5.75
C TYR A 295 0.15 -13.59 4.70
N ARG A 296 0.43 -12.32 5.07
CA ARG A 296 0.87 -11.27 4.13
C ARG A 296 2.07 -11.71 3.29
N SER A 297 2.99 -12.48 3.88
CA SER A 297 4.16 -13.05 3.19
C SER A 297 3.83 -13.89 1.95
N GLN A 298 2.60 -14.40 1.83
CA GLN A 298 2.14 -15.14 0.66
C GLN A 298 2.05 -14.27 -0.60
N ILE A 299 1.84 -12.96 -0.47
CA ILE A 299 1.85 -12.04 -1.62
C ILE A 299 3.23 -12.11 -2.33
N GLY A 300 4.32 -12.06 -1.56
CA GLY A 300 5.67 -12.21 -2.11
C GLY A 300 5.98 -13.61 -2.66
N VAL A 301 5.20 -14.65 -2.30
CA VAL A 301 5.29 -15.97 -2.95
C VAL A 301 4.56 -15.92 -4.31
N ILE A 302 3.36 -15.35 -4.34
CA ILE A 302 2.57 -15.17 -5.57
C ILE A 302 3.33 -14.33 -6.60
N GLU A 303 3.98 -13.25 -6.18
CA GLU A 303 4.82 -12.40 -7.04
C GLU A 303 6.01 -13.16 -7.63
N ARG A 304 6.66 -14.02 -6.84
CA ARG A 304 7.74 -14.88 -7.33
C ARG A 304 7.25 -15.89 -8.35
N ILE A 305 6.05 -16.47 -8.16
CA ILE A 305 5.44 -17.37 -9.14
C ILE A 305 5.13 -16.59 -10.43
N ALA A 306 4.48 -15.43 -10.33
CA ALA A 306 4.16 -14.58 -11.49
C ALA A 306 5.41 -14.20 -12.30
N ARG A 307 6.52 -13.88 -11.62
CA ARG A 307 7.76 -13.45 -12.27
C ARG A 307 8.56 -14.59 -12.89
N PHE A 308 8.80 -15.66 -12.14
CA PHE A 308 9.79 -16.68 -12.54
C PHE A 308 9.19 -17.95 -13.16
N ARG A 309 7.89 -18.19 -12.96
CA ARG A 309 7.21 -19.42 -13.39
C ARG A 309 6.29 -19.14 -14.56
N GLU A 310 5.43 -18.14 -14.42
CA GLU A 310 4.41 -17.85 -15.43
C GLU A 310 4.96 -17.09 -16.65
N GLU A 311 6.22 -16.64 -16.63
CA GLU A 311 6.86 -15.95 -17.76
C GLU A 311 6.79 -16.77 -19.05
N LYS A 312 7.04 -18.09 -18.97
CA LYS A 312 7.09 -18.97 -20.13
C LYS A 312 5.73 -19.52 -20.56
N LEU A 313 4.70 -19.33 -19.74
CA LEU A 313 3.35 -19.80 -20.04
C LEU A 313 2.68 -18.90 -21.09
N PRO A 314 1.72 -19.42 -21.88
CA PRO A 314 0.88 -18.59 -22.74
C PRO A 314 -0.01 -17.67 -21.91
N SER A 315 -0.49 -16.56 -22.47
CA SER A 315 -1.24 -15.50 -21.75
C SER A 315 -2.41 -16.03 -20.92
N TYR A 316 -3.18 -16.99 -21.45
CA TYR A 316 -4.31 -17.61 -20.74
C TYR A 316 -3.87 -18.44 -19.53
N GLY A 317 -2.62 -18.93 -19.48
CA GLY A 317 -2.06 -19.72 -18.38
C GLY A 317 -1.44 -18.91 -17.23
N ARG A 318 -1.34 -17.58 -17.35
CA ARG A 318 -0.61 -16.72 -16.39
C ARG A 318 -1.48 -16.20 -15.26
N PHE A 319 -1.97 -17.10 -14.40
CA PHE A 319 -2.98 -16.78 -13.38
C PHE A 319 -2.53 -15.74 -12.34
N CYS A 320 -1.32 -15.89 -11.82
CA CYS A 320 -0.76 -14.96 -10.85
C CYS A 320 -0.42 -13.61 -11.53
N ARG A 321 0.16 -13.65 -12.73
CA ARG A 321 0.60 -12.45 -13.46
C ARG A 321 -0.57 -11.61 -13.99
N ASN A 322 -1.65 -12.26 -14.41
CA ASN A 322 -2.87 -11.59 -14.85
C ASN A 322 -3.71 -11.06 -13.67
N GLY A 323 -3.26 -11.22 -12.42
CA GLY A 323 -3.95 -10.63 -11.26
C GLY A 323 -5.23 -11.35 -10.83
N ARG A 324 -5.41 -12.66 -11.10
CA ARG A 324 -6.62 -13.38 -10.66
C ARG A 324 -6.82 -13.41 -9.14
N LEU A 325 -5.78 -13.09 -8.36
CA LEU A 325 -5.91 -12.86 -6.92
C LEU A 325 -6.98 -11.79 -6.59
N PHE A 326 -7.10 -10.75 -7.40
CA PHE A 326 -8.07 -9.66 -7.22
C PHE A 326 -9.53 -10.15 -7.33
N LEU A 327 -9.83 -11.12 -8.21
CA LEU A 327 -11.17 -11.71 -8.31
C LEU A 327 -11.62 -12.37 -7.00
N ASN A 328 -10.69 -13.07 -6.34
CA ASN A 328 -10.98 -13.73 -5.07
C ASN A 328 -11.23 -12.72 -3.95
N PHE A 329 -10.58 -11.54 -4.01
CA PHE A 329 -10.83 -10.45 -3.06
C PHE A 329 -12.19 -9.79 -3.29
N ALA A 330 -12.58 -9.56 -4.55
CA ALA A 330 -13.84 -8.92 -4.92
C ALA A 330 -15.05 -9.66 -4.32
N ASN A 331 -15.01 -10.99 -4.28
CA ASN A 331 -16.09 -11.85 -3.79
C ASN A 331 -16.23 -11.91 -2.26
N LYS A 332 -15.36 -11.27 -1.47
CA LYS A 332 -15.39 -11.33 0.00
C LYS A 332 -16.14 -10.15 0.60
N THR A 333 -17.02 -10.40 1.57
CA THR A 333 -17.89 -9.35 2.17
C THR A 333 -17.19 -8.50 3.24
N LYS A 334 -16.15 -9.01 3.89
CA LYS A 334 -15.38 -8.31 4.93
C LYS A 334 -13.92 -8.14 4.46
N SER A 335 -13.42 -6.91 4.52
CA SER A 335 -12.01 -6.59 4.27
C SER A 335 -11.58 -5.48 5.21
N SER A 336 -10.43 -5.67 5.87
CA SER A 336 -9.76 -4.60 6.61
C SER A 336 -9.14 -3.60 5.62
N ASN A 337 -8.95 -2.36 6.05
CA ASN A 337 -8.34 -1.33 5.19
C ASN A 337 -6.89 -1.67 4.80
N GLU A 338 -6.16 -2.38 5.65
CA GLU A 338 -4.78 -2.83 5.39
C GLU A 338 -4.68 -3.77 4.18
N ALA A 339 -5.72 -4.55 3.88
CA ALA A 339 -5.73 -5.44 2.74
C ALA A 339 -5.64 -4.67 1.40
N TYR A 340 -6.21 -3.46 1.33
CA TYR A 340 -6.11 -2.63 0.13
C TYR A 340 -4.69 -2.15 -0.13
N THR A 341 -3.95 -1.78 0.92
CA THR A 341 -2.54 -1.38 0.79
C THR A 341 -1.69 -2.52 0.22
N TYR A 342 -1.89 -3.75 0.70
CA TYR A 342 -1.12 -4.90 0.22
C TYR A 342 -1.48 -5.28 -1.22
N LEU A 343 -2.76 -5.17 -1.58
CA LEU A 343 -3.23 -5.37 -2.94
C LEU A 343 -2.72 -4.30 -3.91
N GLN A 344 -2.57 -3.05 -3.44
CA GLN A 344 -1.98 -1.96 -4.19
C GLN A 344 -0.49 -2.21 -4.45
N GLU A 345 0.29 -2.61 -3.43
CA GLU A 345 1.69 -3.00 -3.58
C GLU A 345 1.84 -4.12 -4.63
N HIS A 346 0.98 -5.15 -4.53
CA HIS A 346 0.96 -6.25 -5.48
C HIS A 346 0.63 -5.81 -6.91
N PHE A 347 -0.36 -4.92 -7.07
CA PHE A 347 -0.70 -4.34 -8.37
C PHE A 347 0.48 -3.58 -8.97
N ASN A 348 1.11 -2.70 -8.19
CA ASN A 348 2.23 -1.88 -8.64
C ASN A 348 3.39 -2.77 -9.12
N PHE A 349 3.68 -3.86 -8.41
CA PHE A 349 4.67 -4.85 -8.85
C PHE A 349 4.27 -5.52 -10.17
N LEU A 350 3.03 -6.01 -10.28
CA LEU A 350 2.56 -6.71 -11.47
C LEU A 350 2.52 -5.80 -12.71
N ILE A 351 2.08 -4.55 -12.55
CA ILE A 351 2.00 -3.62 -13.67
C ILE A 351 3.39 -3.16 -14.13
N GLU A 352 4.32 -2.87 -13.21
CA GLU A 352 5.69 -2.48 -13.55
C GLU A 352 6.43 -3.62 -14.28
N THR A 353 6.32 -4.85 -13.77
CA THR A 353 6.93 -6.03 -14.41
C THR A 353 6.29 -6.34 -15.76
N SER A 354 4.98 -6.18 -15.89
CA SER A 354 4.28 -6.39 -17.17
C SER A 354 4.68 -5.35 -18.22
N VAL A 355 4.85 -4.07 -17.85
CA VAL A 355 5.31 -3.02 -18.78
C VAL A 355 6.67 -3.35 -19.39
N ARG A 356 7.60 -3.91 -18.60
CA ARG A 356 8.98 -4.19 -19.05
C ARG A 356 9.12 -5.49 -19.84
N GLU A 357 8.45 -6.55 -19.38
CA GLU A 357 8.71 -7.91 -19.87
C GLU A 357 7.57 -8.44 -20.76
N GLN A 358 6.30 -8.18 -20.42
CA GLN A 358 5.15 -8.78 -21.09
C GLN A 358 3.91 -7.85 -21.09
N PRO A 359 3.90 -6.80 -21.94
CA PRO A 359 2.83 -5.80 -21.94
C PRO A 359 1.43 -6.36 -22.18
N ALA A 360 1.30 -7.46 -22.93
CA ALA A 360 0.02 -8.09 -23.26
C ALA A 360 -0.79 -8.60 -22.05
N ASN A 361 -0.19 -8.70 -20.85
CA ASN A 361 -0.92 -9.12 -19.65
C ASN A 361 -1.67 -7.96 -18.97
N ILE A 362 -1.34 -6.71 -19.31
CA ILE A 362 -1.86 -5.51 -18.63
C ILE A 362 -3.38 -5.38 -18.78
N PRO A 363 -3.99 -5.61 -19.96
CA PRO A 363 -5.45 -5.59 -20.08
C PRO A 363 -6.14 -6.53 -19.08
N GLU A 364 -5.72 -7.80 -19.03
CA GLU A 364 -6.32 -8.80 -18.13
C GLU A 364 -6.10 -8.45 -16.64
N LEU A 365 -4.94 -7.90 -16.29
CA LEU A 365 -4.66 -7.39 -14.95
C LEU A 365 -5.65 -6.28 -14.55
N LEU A 366 -5.85 -5.29 -15.41
CA LEU A 366 -6.78 -4.19 -15.17
C LEU A 366 -8.24 -4.69 -15.08
N SER A 367 -8.61 -5.67 -15.91
CA SER A 367 -9.92 -6.34 -15.84
C SER A 367 -10.14 -6.98 -14.47
N ASN A 368 -9.15 -7.72 -13.96
CA ASN A 368 -9.24 -8.39 -12.67
C ASN A 368 -9.29 -7.43 -11.48
N VAL A 369 -8.53 -6.33 -11.51
CA VAL A 369 -8.58 -5.28 -10.48
C VAL A 369 -9.91 -4.52 -10.51
N ARG A 370 -10.47 -4.27 -11.70
CA ARG A 370 -11.75 -3.60 -11.84
C ARG A 370 -12.87 -4.33 -11.09
N TYR A 371 -12.88 -5.66 -11.10
CA TYR A 371 -13.88 -6.41 -10.34
C TYR A 371 -13.85 -6.05 -8.84
N VAL A 372 -12.67 -5.81 -8.27
CA VAL A 372 -12.55 -5.35 -6.88
C VAL A 372 -13.25 -4.00 -6.70
N ILE A 373 -12.94 -3.03 -7.55
CA ILE A 373 -13.50 -1.68 -7.49
C ILE A 373 -15.03 -1.73 -7.65
N GLN A 374 -15.54 -2.53 -8.58
CA GLN A 374 -16.97 -2.67 -8.84
C GLN A 374 -17.73 -3.36 -7.71
N PHE A 375 -17.27 -4.52 -7.24
CA PHE A 375 -17.98 -5.27 -6.20
C PHE A 375 -17.94 -4.58 -4.83
N LYS A 376 -16.89 -3.81 -4.56
CA LYS A 376 -16.72 -3.08 -3.30
C LYS A 376 -17.30 -1.65 -3.38
N GLY A 377 -17.56 -1.10 -4.56
CA GLY A 377 -18.06 0.27 -4.77
C GLY A 377 -19.47 0.57 -4.23
N ASN A 378 -20.14 -0.39 -3.58
CA ASN A 378 -21.43 -0.19 -2.92
C ASN A 378 -21.33 0.56 -1.58
N TYR A 379 -20.13 0.90 -1.10
CA TYR A 379 -19.95 1.69 0.11
C TYR A 379 -20.34 3.16 -0.11
N GLN A 380 -20.69 3.86 0.97
CA GLN A 380 -21.00 5.29 0.88
C GLN A 380 -19.70 6.06 0.64
N GLU A 381 -19.61 6.76 -0.50
CA GLU A 381 -18.41 7.52 -0.88
C GLU A 381 -18.44 8.99 -0.41
N GLY A 382 -19.39 9.44 0.42
CA GLY A 382 -19.49 10.86 0.75
C GLY A 382 -20.20 11.16 2.07
N GLY A 383 -20.07 12.40 2.52
CA GLY A 383 -20.67 12.89 3.76
C GLY A 383 -22.20 12.86 3.72
N TRP A 384 -22.79 13.06 2.55
CA TRP A 384 -24.23 12.92 2.32
C TRP A 384 -24.76 11.48 2.40
N GLY A 385 -23.88 10.49 2.60
CA GLY A 385 -24.27 9.14 2.95
C GLY A 385 -24.85 9.02 4.36
N LEU A 386 -24.36 9.83 5.32
CA LEU A 386 -24.76 9.72 6.72
C LEU A 386 -26.26 9.97 6.96
N PRO A 387 -26.89 11.00 6.35
CA PRO A 387 -28.33 11.23 6.50
C PRO A 387 -29.23 10.11 5.98
N LYS A 388 -28.72 9.17 5.16
CA LYS A 388 -29.46 7.96 4.76
C LYS A 388 -29.60 6.94 5.90
N HIS A 389 -28.69 6.99 6.88
CA HIS A 389 -28.70 6.11 8.05
C HIS A 389 -29.24 6.82 9.30
N VAL A 390 -29.02 8.13 9.41
CA VAL A 390 -29.52 8.98 10.49
C VAL A 390 -30.22 10.18 9.88
N ALA A 391 -31.52 10.04 9.61
CA ALA A 391 -32.31 11.05 8.91
C ALA A 391 -32.34 12.41 9.64
N GLU A 392 -32.17 12.40 10.95
CA GLU A 392 -32.15 13.62 11.75
C GLU A 392 -30.96 14.52 11.41
N LEU A 393 -29.89 14.00 10.80
CA LEU A 393 -28.75 14.81 10.34
C LEU A 393 -29.06 15.69 9.12
N TRP A 394 -30.21 15.49 8.44
CA TRP A 394 -30.66 16.42 7.40
C TRP A 394 -30.76 17.84 8.00
N GLY A 395 -29.87 18.73 7.55
CA GLY A 395 -29.75 20.11 8.03
C GLY A 395 -28.61 20.38 9.02
N CYS A 396 -27.70 19.44 9.31
CA CYS A 396 -26.46 19.79 10.04
C CYS A 396 -25.62 20.74 9.19
N SER A 397 -25.24 21.89 9.77
CA SER A 397 -24.34 22.86 9.13
C SER A 397 -22.96 22.28 8.80
N CYS A 398 -22.56 21.22 9.53
CA CYS A 398 -21.30 20.52 9.40
C CYS A 398 -21.19 19.62 8.16
N LEU A 399 -22.31 19.16 7.59
CA LEU A 399 -22.33 18.15 6.52
C LEU A 399 -21.73 18.61 5.18
N PRO A 400 -22.00 19.83 4.68
CA PRO A 400 -21.38 20.32 3.45
C PRO A 400 -19.85 20.41 3.57
N GLU A 401 -19.35 20.84 4.72
CA GLU A 401 -17.91 20.93 4.98
C GLU A 401 -17.28 19.53 5.07
N PHE A 402 -17.94 18.59 5.77
CA PHE A 402 -17.49 17.20 5.82
C PHE A 402 -17.45 16.55 4.43
N ASP A 403 -18.47 16.76 3.60
CA ASP A 403 -18.50 16.22 2.24
C ASP A 403 -17.41 16.82 1.35
N SER A 404 -17.12 18.13 1.52
CA SER A 404 -15.98 18.79 0.87
C SER A 404 -14.65 18.18 1.30
N ASP A 405 -14.42 17.97 2.59
CA ASP A 405 -13.19 17.36 3.11
C ASP A 405 -13.00 15.91 2.61
N VAL A 406 -14.10 15.15 2.49
CA VAL A 406 -14.07 13.81 1.88
C VAL A 406 -13.70 13.89 0.40
N ALA A 407 -14.28 14.83 -0.35
CA ALA A 407 -13.94 15.06 -1.76
C ALA A 407 -12.48 15.51 -1.95
N ASP A 408 -11.98 16.37 -1.06
CA ASP A 408 -10.58 16.81 -1.05
C ASP A 408 -9.62 15.68 -0.70
N THR A 409 -10.05 14.73 0.13
CA THR A 409 -9.30 13.50 0.39
C THR A 409 -9.20 12.63 -0.88
N TYR A 410 -10.25 12.57 -1.70
CA TYR A 410 -10.21 11.87 -3.00
C TYR A 410 -9.34 12.57 -4.05
N ALA A 411 -9.27 13.90 -3.98
CA ALA A 411 -8.37 14.68 -4.80
C ALA A 411 -6.91 14.60 -4.32
N GLY A 412 -6.65 14.04 -3.13
CA GLY A 412 -5.31 13.96 -2.53
C GLY A 412 -4.84 15.25 -1.88
N ARG A 413 -5.74 16.21 -1.64
CA ARG A 413 -5.45 17.53 -1.04
C ARG A 413 -5.40 17.47 0.49
N ILE A 414 -6.10 16.52 1.09
CA ILE A 414 -6.10 16.23 2.52
C ILE A 414 -5.66 14.77 2.69
N THR A 415 -4.79 14.52 3.67
CA THR A 415 -4.37 13.15 3.98
C THR A 415 -5.49 12.38 4.68
N THR A 416 -5.51 11.06 4.51
CA THR A 416 -6.45 10.21 5.27
C THR A 416 -6.27 10.34 6.79
N GLY A 417 -5.05 10.64 7.26
CA GLY A 417 -4.79 10.89 8.68
C GLY A 417 -5.50 12.14 9.19
N GLU A 418 -5.35 13.26 8.47
CA GLU A 418 -6.02 14.53 8.79
C GLU A 418 -7.54 14.41 8.73
N LEU A 419 -8.11 13.75 7.72
CA LEU A 419 -9.55 13.54 7.64
C LEU A 419 -10.06 12.74 8.85
N LYS A 420 -9.35 11.68 9.25
CA LYS A 420 -9.70 10.88 10.42
C LYS A 420 -9.66 11.71 11.71
N GLU A 421 -8.65 12.55 11.87
CA GLU A 421 -8.56 13.48 12.99
C GLU A 421 -9.73 14.47 13.01
N ARG A 422 -10.06 15.09 11.88
CA ARG A 422 -11.21 16.00 11.76
C ARG A 422 -12.54 15.31 12.04
N ILE A 423 -12.72 14.05 11.60
CA ILE A 423 -13.91 13.26 11.91
C ILE A 423 -14.07 13.10 13.42
N GLU A 424 -13.03 12.69 14.14
CA GLU A 424 -13.10 12.42 15.57
C GLU A 424 -13.15 13.69 16.43
N THR A 425 -12.43 14.76 16.03
CA THR A 425 -12.28 15.98 16.84
C THR A 425 -13.34 17.04 16.57
N LYS A 426 -13.89 17.10 15.36
CA LYS A 426 -14.83 18.14 14.92
C LYS A 426 -16.18 17.57 14.50
N TYR A 427 -16.21 16.78 13.42
CA TYR A 427 -17.47 16.45 12.75
C TYR A 427 -18.38 15.53 13.58
N LYS A 428 -17.82 14.46 14.18
CA LYS A 428 -18.60 13.55 15.02
C LYS A 428 -19.15 14.24 16.27
N PRO A 429 -18.36 15.01 17.05
CA PRO A 429 -18.89 15.83 18.15
C PRO A 429 -19.99 16.81 17.74
N GLU A 430 -19.82 17.54 16.63
CA GLU A 430 -20.83 18.49 16.14
C GLU A 430 -22.14 17.79 15.73
N MET A 431 -22.06 16.65 15.06
CA MET A 431 -23.23 15.82 14.72
C MET A 431 -23.95 15.31 15.97
N GLN A 432 -23.20 14.86 16.98
CA GLN A 432 -23.76 14.38 18.24
C GLN A 432 -24.47 15.52 19.00
N ALA A 433 -23.83 16.68 19.12
CA ALA A 433 -24.43 17.87 19.75
C ALA A 433 -25.71 18.33 19.03
N TYR A 434 -25.72 18.30 17.69
CA TYR A 434 -26.91 18.64 16.91
C TYR A 434 -28.08 17.67 17.17
N LEU A 435 -27.81 16.36 17.30
CA LEU A 435 -28.84 15.36 17.60
C LEU A 435 -29.39 15.48 19.03
N GLU A 436 -28.54 15.81 20.01
CA GLU A 436 -28.98 16.06 21.39
C GLU A 436 -29.97 17.23 21.50
N VAL A 437 -29.80 18.24 20.64
CA VAL A 437 -30.73 19.38 20.56
C VAL A 437 -32.03 19.00 19.85
N LYS A 438 -31.97 18.15 18.83
CA LYS A 438 -33.09 17.82 17.94
C LYS A 438 -33.98 16.69 18.47
N ILE A 439 -33.44 15.77 19.27
CA ILE A 439 -34.14 14.59 19.79
C ILE A 439 -34.29 14.70 21.30
N SER A 440 -35.53 14.73 21.79
CA SER A 440 -35.81 14.87 23.22
C SER A 440 -35.65 13.58 24.04
N ASP A 441 -35.71 12.41 23.38
CA ASP A 441 -35.59 11.09 24.02
C ASP A 441 -34.14 10.59 24.06
N LYS A 442 -33.60 10.47 25.28
CA LYS A 442 -32.21 10.05 25.52
C LYS A 442 -31.89 8.63 25.05
N THR A 443 -32.87 7.73 25.01
CA THR A 443 -32.65 6.36 24.53
C THR A 443 -32.48 6.35 23.01
N LEU A 444 -33.33 7.09 22.32
CA LEU A 444 -33.28 7.32 20.88
C LEU A 444 -32.00 8.05 20.44
N VAL A 445 -31.51 9.02 21.23
CA VAL A 445 -30.21 9.69 20.99
C VAL A 445 -29.06 8.68 20.99
N LYS A 446 -29.02 7.77 21.97
CA LYS A 446 -27.96 6.75 22.06
C LYS A 446 -27.98 5.80 20.85
N ASP A 447 -29.17 5.35 20.44
CA ASP A 447 -29.32 4.52 19.24
C ASP A 447 -28.87 5.26 17.97
N ARG A 448 -29.07 6.58 17.89
CA ARG A 448 -28.57 7.40 16.78
C ARG A 448 -27.05 7.59 16.81
N PHE A 449 -26.44 7.66 17.99
CA PHE A 449 -24.97 7.72 18.10
C PHE A 449 -24.32 6.43 17.60
N ASP A 450 -24.85 5.27 17.99
CA ASP A 450 -24.38 3.98 17.49
C ASP A 450 -24.59 3.88 15.95
N ALA A 451 -25.69 4.42 15.43
CA ALA A 451 -25.94 4.49 14.00
C ALA A 451 -24.98 5.44 13.25
N ILE A 452 -24.56 6.55 13.87
CA ILE A 452 -23.50 7.42 13.34
C ILE A 452 -22.19 6.64 13.22
N ASP A 453 -21.79 5.90 14.25
CA ASP A 453 -20.54 5.13 14.23
C ASP A 453 -20.56 4.07 13.12
N VAL A 454 -21.68 3.38 12.93
CA VAL A 454 -21.86 2.43 11.82
C VAL A 454 -21.83 3.13 10.46
N ALA A 455 -22.41 4.33 10.33
CA ALA A 455 -22.40 5.09 9.08
C ALA A 455 -21.00 5.62 8.75
N LEU A 456 -20.27 6.12 9.76
CA LEU A 456 -18.89 6.58 9.63
C LEU A 456 -17.95 5.44 9.25
N ASP A 457 -18.09 4.24 9.84
CA ASP A 457 -17.31 3.06 9.44
C ASP A 457 -17.55 2.66 7.97
N LYS A 458 -18.80 2.74 7.50
CA LYS A 458 -19.13 2.51 6.08
C LYS A 458 -18.54 3.59 5.17
N CYS A 459 -18.60 4.86 5.59
CA CYS A 459 -17.99 5.97 4.86
C CYS A 459 -16.47 5.77 4.77
N TRP A 460 -15.82 5.39 5.87
CA TRP A 460 -14.38 5.13 5.93
C TRP A 460 -13.94 3.98 5.02
N LYS A 461 -14.74 2.92 4.92
CA LYS A 461 -14.52 1.82 3.95
C LYS A 461 -14.65 2.29 2.50
N GLY A 462 -15.62 3.17 2.22
CA GLY A 462 -15.76 3.83 0.92
C GLY A 462 -14.53 4.67 0.57
N ILE A 463 -14.04 5.46 1.53
CA ILE A 463 -12.85 6.29 1.36
C ILE A 463 -11.60 5.45 1.08
N ALA A 464 -11.39 4.38 1.85
CA ALA A 464 -10.26 3.48 1.64
C ALA A 464 -10.29 2.80 0.26
N LEU A 465 -11.47 2.37 -0.19
CA LEU A 465 -11.65 1.81 -1.53
C LEU A 465 -11.37 2.85 -2.62
N LYS A 466 -11.84 4.10 -2.44
CA LYS A 466 -11.62 5.16 -3.41
C LYS A 466 -10.13 5.51 -3.52
N LYS A 467 -9.42 5.55 -2.40
CA LYS A 467 -7.97 5.71 -2.37
C LYS A 467 -7.28 4.60 -3.16
N PHE A 468 -7.61 3.34 -2.87
CA PHE A 468 -7.11 2.19 -3.63
C PHE A 468 -7.37 2.36 -5.13
N SER A 469 -8.61 2.64 -5.54
CA SER A 469 -8.97 2.86 -6.94
C SER A 469 -8.17 4.00 -7.59
N SER A 470 -7.97 5.10 -6.88
CA SER A 470 -7.22 6.25 -7.37
C SER A 470 -5.73 5.92 -7.55
N GLU A 471 -5.14 5.17 -6.63
CA GLU A 471 -3.73 4.78 -6.73
C GLU A 471 -3.50 3.76 -7.86
N ILE A 472 -4.44 2.84 -8.07
CA ILE A 472 -4.46 1.96 -9.24
C ILE A 472 -4.54 2.79 -10.53
N GLU A 473 -5.39 3.81 -10.58
CA GLU A 473 -5.52 4.71 -11.74
C GLU A 473 -4.20 5.41 -12.05
N THR A 474 -3.56 6.00 -11.03
CA THR A 474 -2.25 6.65 -11.19
C THR A 474 -1.16 5.67 -11.66
N GLY A 475 -1.09 4.48 -11.07
CA GLY A 475 -0.16 3.43 -11.50
C GLY A 475 -0.40 2.98 -12.95
N THR A 476 -1.68 2.91 -13.35
CA THR A 476 -2.08 2.54 -14.71
C THR A 476 -1.72 3.62 -15.72
N LEU A 477 -1.99 4.90 -15.42
CA LEU A 477 -1.62 6.01 -16.31
C LEU A 477 -0.11 6.04 -16.57
N ARG A 478 0.71 5.80 -15.55
CA ARG A 478 2.18 5.70 -15.70
C ARG A 478 2.62 4.50 -16.54
N ALA A 479 1.93 3.37 -16.41
CA ALA A 479 2.17 2.21 -17.26
C ALA A 479 1.84 2.52 -18.73
N LEU A 480 0.65 3.08 -19.00
CA LEU A 480 0.23 3.51 -20.35
C LEU A 480 1.19 4.54 -20.94
N ALA A 481 1.65 5.49 -20.14
CA ALA A 481 2.64 6.51 -20.48
C ALA A 481 3.96 5.91 -20.98
N THR A 482 4.37 4.78 -20.42
CA THR A 482 5.56 4.04 -20.87
C THR A 482 5.27 3.26 -22.16
N LEU A 483 4.12 2.60 -22.23
CA LEU A 483 3.73 1.74 -23.34
C LEU A 483 3.40 2.49 -24.62
N LEU A 484 2.92 3.74 -24.56
CA LEU A 484 2.52 4.48 -25.75
C LEU A 484 3.67 4.59 -26.78
N SER A 485 4.92 4.59 -26.30
CA SER A 485 6.10 4.64 -27.16
C SER A 485 6.47 3.31 -27.83
N THR A 486 6.10 2.17 -27.25
CA THR A 486 6.54 0.83 -27.67
C THR A 486 5.40 -0.08 -28.15
N HIS A 487 4.27 -0.02 -27.45
CA HIS A 487 3.05 -0.84 -27.61
C HIS A 487 1.76 0.01 -27.49
N PRO A 488 1.56 1.01 -28.37
CA PRO A 488 0.37 1.86 -28.35
C PRO A 488 -0.95 1.10 -28.52
N GLU A 489 -0.94 -0.06 -29.19
CA GLU A 489 -2.11 -0.93 -29.37
C GLU A 489 -2.71 -1.41 -28.03
N ILE A 490 -1.87 -1.59 -27.01
CA ILE A 490 -2.29 -2.05 -25.68
C ILE A 490 -3.05 -0.95 -24.94
N VAL A 491 -2.75 0.32 -25.22
CA VAL A 491 -3.49 1.45 -24.65
C VAL A 491 -4.95 1.42 -25.11
N VAL A 492 -5.17 1.11 -26.40
CA VAL A 492 -6.51 0.93 -26.98
C VAL A 492 -7.21 -0.27 -26.34
N GLU A 493 -6.54 -1.42 -26.20
CA GLU A 493 -7.12 -2.61 -25.56
C GLU A 493 -7.53 -2.36 -24.11
N CYS A 494 -6.67 -1.69 -23.32
CA CYS A 494 -6.99 -1.32 -21.94
C CYS A 494 -8.24 -0.43 -21.87
N ARG A 495 -8.42 0.46 -22.85
CA ARG A 495 -9.58 1.33 -22.95
C ARG A 495 -10.84 0.59 -23.39
N GLU A 496 -10.73 -0.35 -24.33
CA GLU A 496 -11.83 -1.14 -24.89
C GLU A 496 -12.42 -2.16 -23.92
N LEU A 497 -11.62 -2.68 -22.95
CA LEU A 497 -12.10 -3.60 -21.91
C LEU A 497 -13.35 -3.12 -21.15
N ARG A 498 -13.55 -1.79 -21.05
CA ARG A 498 -14.73 -1.22 -20.39
C ARG A 498 -15.87 -0.96 -21.38
N ASN A 499 -15.55 -0.65 -22.62
CA ASN A 499 -16.50 -0.07 -23.56
C ASN A 499 -16.21 -0.57 -24.98
N PRO A 500 -16.59 -1.81 -25.33
CA PRO A 500 -16.50 -2.26 -26.71
C PRO A 500 -17.32 -1.31 -27.57
N ALA A 501 -16.64 -0.52 -28.39
CA ALA A 501 -17.21 0.38 -29.39
C ALA A 501 -18.41 1.26 -28.90
N GLY A 502 -18.39 1.77 -27.66
CA GLY A 502 -19.37 2.77 -27.20
C GLY A 502 -20.66 2.24 -26.58
N SER A 503 -20.73 0.95 -26.21
CA SER A 503 -21.84 0.38 -25.45
C SER A 503 -22.10 1.12 -24.12
N ARG A 504 -23.20 1.88 -24.04
CA ARG A 504 -23.63 2.62 -22.84
C ARG A 504 -24.22 1.74 -21.73
N SER A 505 -24.51 0.47 -22.01
CA SER A 505 -25.29 -0.44 -21.15
C SER A 505 -24.49 -1.18 -20.07
N PHE A 506 -23.16 -1.22 -20.15
CA PHE A 506 -22.31 -2.02 -19.23
C PHE A 506 -21.56 -1.22 -18.15
N ASN A 507 -21.90 0.06 -17.96
CA ASN A 507 -21.20 0.94 -17.01
C ASN A 507 -21.77 0.86 -15.59
N VAL A 508 -21.28 -0.11 -14.81
CA VAL A 508 -21.45 -0.13 -13.36
C VAL A 508 -20.05 -0.23 -12.73
N GLY A 509 -19.50 0.88 -12.24
CA GLY A 509 -18.23 0.93 -11.48
C GLY A 509 -17.15 1.86 -12.06
N HIS A 510 -16.30 2.39 -11.19
CA HIS A 510 -15.10 3.19 -11.55
C HIS A 510 -14.05 2.32 -12.25
N SER A 511 -13.39 2.88 -13.26
CA SER A 511 -12.37 2.21 -14.07
C SER A 511 -10.96 2.61 -13.62
N PRO A 512 -9.98 1.70 -13.69
CA PRO A 512 -8.57 2.04 -13.46
C PRO A 512 -7.96 2.89 -14.58
N VAL A 513 -8.71 3.15 -15.66
CA VAL A 513 -8.34 4.05 -16.77
C VAL A 513 -9.45 5.07 -16.96
N PRO A 514 -9.16 6.37 -17.19
CA PRO A 514 -10.16 7.36 -17.60
C PRO A 514 -10.93 6.94 -18.87
N THR A 515 -12.25 7.10 -18.86
CA THR A 515 -13.14 6.51 -19.87
C THR A 515 -14.21 7.45 -20.43
N SER A 516 -14.10 8.72 -20.11
CA SER A 516 -14.87 9.77 -20.76
C SER A 516 -13.97 10.97 -20.89
N LEU A 517 -14.32 11.91 -21.78
CA LEU A 517 -13.63 13.20 -21.86
C LEU A 517 -13.59 13.89 -20.49
N GLY A 518 -14.68 13.84 -19.71
CA GLY A 518 -14.72 14.40 -18.35
C GLY A 518 -13.73 13.74 -17.38
N GLU A 519 -13.63 12.41 -17.39
CA GLU A 519 -12.64 11.69 -16.58
C GLU A 519 -11.20 11.99 -17.04
N CYS A 520 -10.97 12.11 -18.36
CA CYS A 520 -9.65 12.47 -18.90
C CYS A 520 -9.24 13.89 -18.50
N ILE A 521 -10.17 14.85 -18.54
CA ILE A 521 -9.94 16.22 -18.06
C ILE A 521 -9.69 16.24 -16.56
N GLY A 522 -10.44 15.46 -15.77
CA GLY A 522 -10.17 15.29 -14.34
C GLY A 522 -8.77 14.75 -14.06
N ALA A 523 -8.34 13.73 -14.81
CA ALA A 523 -6.99 13.17 -14.70
C ALA A 523 -5.90 14.16 -15.12
N PHE A 524 -6.17 15.01 -16.12
CA PHE A 524 -5.27 16.07 -16.60
C PHE A 524 -5.09 17.22 -15.58
N LEU A 525 -6.13 17.52 -14.80
CA LEU A 525 -6.13 18.57 -13.79
C LEU A 525 -5.54 18.10 -12.45
N SER A 526 -5.73 16.83 -12.10
CA SER A 526 -5.42 16.32 -10.77
C SER A 526 -3.91 16.25 -10.52
N SER A 527 -3.42 17.06 -9.56
CA SER A 527 -2.00 17.11 -9.18
C SER A 527 -1.43 15.77 -8.72
N LYS A 528 -2.26 14.89 -8.14
CA LYS A 528 -1.88 13.52 -7.71
C LYS A 528 -1.24 12.69 -8.84
N ASN A 529 -1.64 12.93 -10.09
CA ASN A 529 -1.11 12.19 -11.24
C ASN A 529 0.28 12.69 -11.62
N PHE A 530 0.60 13.95 -11.32
CA PHE A 530 1.85 14.63 -11.70
C PHE A 530 2.85 14.75 -10.54
N GLY A 531 2.43 14.48 -9.30
CA GLY A 531 3.28 14.58 -8.12
C GLY A 531 4.44 13.57 -8.09
N GLU A 532 5.55 13.98 -7.47
CA GLU A 532 6.73 13.17 -7.20
C GLU A 532 6.36 11.99 -6.29
N PHE A 533 6.19 10.80 -6.85
CA PHE A 533 6.22 9.57 -6.10
C PHE A 533 7.38 8.72 -6.61
N TYR A 534 8.27 8.40 -5.66
CA TYR A 534 9.62 7.83 -5.76
C TYR A 534 10.75 8.87 -5.86
N THR A 535 11.40 9.04 -4.71
CA THR A 535 12.72 9.61 -4.41
C THR A 535 13.89 9.00 -5.21
N LEU A 536 13.68 8.62 -6.47
CA LEU A 536 14.70 8.02 -7.34
C LEU A 536 14.70 8.72 -8.70
N ARG A 537 15.40 9.87 -8.72
CA ARG A 537 16.11 10.45 -9.87
C ARG A 537 15.35 10.34 -11.20
N LEU A 538 14.47 11.28 -11.56
CA LEU A 538 14.12 11.69 -12.95
C LEU A 538 12.87 12.59 -12.92
N ASP A 539 12.97 13.78 -12.32
CA ASP A 539 11.79 14.61 -12.02
C ASP A 539 11.14 15.33 -13.22
N ASP A 540 11.79 15.43 -14.39
CA ASP A 540 11.19 16.09 -15.57
C ASP A 540 10.61 15.13 -16.64
N LEU A 541 11.01 13.85 -16.63
CA LEU A 541 10.68 12.89 -17.70
C LEU A 541 9.33 12.18 -17.50
N GLN A 542 8.60 12.43 -16.41
CA GLN A 542 7.33 11.76 -16.12
C GLN A 542 6.10 12.58 -16.52
N GLU A 543 6.10 13.89 -16.30
CA GLU A 543 4.95 14.75 -16.62
C GLU A 543 4.56 14.65 -18.10
N TYR A 544 5.53 14.78 -19.02
CA TYR A 544 5.25 14.67 -20.45
C TYR A 544 4.68 13.31 -20.85
N LYS A 545 5.14 12.22 -20.22
CA LYS A 545 4.65 10.87 -20.55
C LYS A 545 3.22 10.68 -20.06
N ILE A 546 2.87 11.26 -18.91
CA ILE A 546 1.51 11.20 -18.37
C ILE A 546 0.56 12.01 -19.25
N VAL A 547 0.99 13.20 -19.71
CA VAL A 547 0.23 13.97 -20.71
C VAL A 547 0.12 13.23 -22.05
N ASP A 548 1.16 12.48 -22.46
CA ASP A 548 1.12 11.58 -23.62
C ASP A 548 0.03 10.50 -23.45
N ALA A 549 -0.02 9.81 -22.30
CA ALA A 549 -1.04 8.80 -22.01
C ALA A 549 -2.47 9.37 -21.99
N ILE A 550 -2.67 10.50 -21.29
CA ILE A 550 -3.97 11.17 -21.22
C ILE A 550 -4.40 11.65 -22.61
N GLY A 551 -3.46 12.18 -23.40
CA GLY A 551 -3.72 12.57 -24.78
C GLY A 551 -4.17 11.40 -25.63
N ALA A 552 -3.54 10.24 -25.53
CA ALA A 552 -3.97 9.05 -26.26
C ALA A 552 -5.40 8.60 -25.90
N LEU A 553 -5.77 8.67 -24.61
CA LEU A 553 -7.13 8.40 -24.17
C LEU A 553 -8.13 9.42 -24.71
N ILE A 554 -7.76 10.72 -24.76
CA ILE A 554 -8.59 11.77 -25.37
C ILE A 554 -8.78 11.51 -26.87
N VAL A 555 -7.73 11.13 -27.60
CA VAL A 555 -7.85 10.77 -29.03
C VAL A 555 -8.85 9.63 -29.21
N TYR A 556 -8.78 8.59 -28.38
CA TYR A 556 -9.74 7.49 -28.41
C TYR A 556 -11.18 7.99 -28.19
N GLU A 557 -11.42 8.85 -27.20
CA GLU A 557 -12.76 9.39 -26.92
C GLU A 557 -13.29 10.28 -28.05
N LEU A 558 -12.42 11.10 -28.67
CA LEU A 558 -12.77 11.91 -29.83
C LEU A 558 -13.15 11.03 -31.02
N TRP A 559 -12.38 9.96 -31.28
CA TRP A 559 -12.69 9.00 -32.33
C TRP A 559 -14.03 8.31 -32.07
N SER A 560 -14.23 7.79 -30.87
CA SER A 560 -15.46 7.12 -30.45
C SER A 560 -16.68 8.02 -30.61
N THR A 561 -16.56 9.30 -30.23
CA THR A 561 -17.68 10.26 -30.22
C THR A 561 -18.00 10.80 -31.61
N TYR A 562 -16.99 11.26 -32.36
CA TYR A 562 -17.18 12.07 -33.58
C TYR A 562 -16.97 11.29 -34.87
N ILE A 563 -16.29 10.13 -34.84
CA ILE A 563 -16.08 9.28 -36.01
C ILE A 563 -16.99 8.05 -35.92
N LEU A 564 -16.81 7.21 -34.90
CA LEU A 564 -17.55 5.96 -34.76
C LEU A 564 -19.04 6.23 -34.49
N GLY A 565 -19.37 7.02 -33.45
CA GLY A 565 -20.75 7.34 -33.08
C GLY A 565 -21.52 8.17 -34.12
N ALA A 566 -20.81 8.97 -34.93
CA ALA A 566 -21.42 9.79 -35.97
C ALA A 566 -21.94 8.98 -37.17
N THR A 567 -21.44 7.75 -37.39
CA THR A 567 -21.94 6.89 -38.47
C THR A 567 -23.36 6.35 -38.23
N GLY A 568 -23.89 6.45 -36.99
CA GLY A 568 -25.24 5.99 -36.63
C GLY A 568 -26.30 7.09 -36.43
N ALA A 569 -25.91 8.37 -36.31
CA ALA A 569 -26.83 9.49 -36.08
C ALA A 569 -26.71 10.53 -37.21
N THR A 570 -27.83 10.96 -37.79
CA THR A 570 -27.90 11.93 -38.90
C THR A 570 -27.38 13.34 -38.55
N ILE A 571 -27.01 13.59 -37.30
CA ILE A 571 -26.49 14.87 -36.81
C ILE A 571 -25.13 14.60 -36.16
N LYS A 572 -24.04 15.10 -36.77
CA LYS A 572 -22.73 15.10 -36.12
C LYS A 572 -22.84 15.96 -34.85
N PRO A 573 -22.51 15.43 -33.66
CA PRO A 573 -22.51 16.26 -32.46
C PRO A 573 -21.54 17.42 -32.63
N GLU A 574 -21.98 18.64 -32.35
CA GLU A 574 -21.06 19.78 -32.28
C GLU A 574 -20.19 19.64 -31.04
N MET A 575 -18.91 20.01 -31.17
CA MET A 575 -17.98 19.98 -30.05
C MET A 575 -18.27 21.13 -29.10
N SER A 576 -18.84 20.80 -27.94
CA SER A 576 -19.13 21.73 -26.85
C SER A 576 -17.89 22.08 -26.03
N THR A 577 -17.90 23.25 -25.40
CA THR A 577 -16.87 23.63 -24.42
C THR A 577 -16.76 22.58 -23.30
N PRO A 578 -15.56 22.07 -23.01
CA PRO A 578 -15.39 21.04 -21.99
C PRO A 578 -15.77 21.55 -20.58
N THR A 579 -16.48 20.72 -19.81
CA THR A 579 -16.82 21.03 -18.42
C THR A 579 -15.62 20.77 -17.52
N ILE A 580 -15.18 21.80 -16.80
CA ILE A 580 -14.05 21.71 -15.85
C ILE A 580 -14.57 21.23 -14.47
N PRO A 581 -14.05 20.13 -13.91
CA PRO A 581 -14.41 19.67 -12.57
C PRO A 581 -13.93 20.64 -11.47
N THR A 582 -14.35 20.39 -10.23
CA THR A 582 -13.95 21.20 -9.07
C THR A 582 -12.46 21.00 -8.76
N SER A 583 -11.65 22.01 -9.11
CA SER A 583 -10.19 21.99 -9.00
C SER A 583 -9.67 23.13 -8.12
N LEU A 584 -8.47 22.97 -7.56
CA LEU A 584 -7.76 24.08 -6.89
C LEU A 584 -7.21 25.06 -7.92
N LEU A 585 -6.94 26.30 -7.48
CA LEU A 585 -6.41 27.33 -8.37
C LEU A 585 -5.02 26.96 -8.93
N GLY A 586 -4.16 26.31 -8.14
CA GLY A 586 -2.90 25.75 -8.61
C GLY A 586 -3.08 24.72 -9.72
N GLU A 587 -3.95 23.73 -9.51
CA GLU A 587 -4.28 22.66 -10.48
C GLU A 587 -4.75 23.25 -11.83
N LEU A 588 -5.61 24.29 -11.80
CA LEU A 588 -6.09 24.96 -13.01
C LEU A 588 -4.97 25.66 -13.77
N LYS A 589 -4.06 26.34 -13.07
CA LYS A 589 -2.92 27.04 -13.69
C LYS A 589 -1.94 26.06 -14.31
N ASP A 590 -1.58 25.01 -13.59
CA ASP A 590 -0.68 23.97 -14.09
C ASP A 590 -1.28 23.30 -15.33
N ALA A 591 -2.56 22.95 -15.29
CA ALA A 591 -3.25 22.39 -16.44
C ALA A 591 -3.27 23.36 -17.63
N THR A 592 -3.45 24.66 -17.39
CA THR A 592 -3.38 25.69 -18.45
C THR A 592 -2.01 25.71 -19.11
N GLN A 593 -0.93 25.63 -18.32
CA GLN A 593 0.45 25.55 -18.84
C GLN A 593 0.72 24.25 -19.61
N ARG A 594 0.04 23.15 -19.27
CA ARG A 594 0.14 21.85 -19.97
C ARG A 594 -0.65 21.77 -21.27
N VAL A 595 -1.59 22.69 -21.56
CA VAL A 595 -2.43 22.61 -22.79
C VAL A 595 -1.60 22.54 -24.09
N PRO A 596 -0.52 23.33 -24.29
CA PRO A 596 0.31 23.21 -25.49
C PRO A 596 1.01 21.84 -25.62
N LEU A 597 1.43 21.26 -24.49
CA LEU A 597 2.01 19.94 -24.42
C LEU A 597 0.96 18.86 -24.77
N LEU A 598 -0.26 18.99 -24.25
CA LEU A 598 -1.37 18.12 -24.60
C LEU A 598 -1.66 18.16 -26.10
N LYS A 599 -1.70 19.34 -26.72
CA LYS A 599 -1.89 19.49 -28.16
C LYS A 599 -0.82 18.73 -28.96
N THR A 600 0.44 18.82 -28.53
CA THR A 600 1.55 18.07 -29.14
C THR A 600 1.38 16.56 -28.97
N SER A 601 0.99 16.11 -27.78
CA SER A 601 0.70 14.71 -27.45
C SER A 601 -0.43 14.12 -28.31
N LEU A 602 -1.54 14.84 -28.49
CA LEU A 602 -2.65 14.41 -29.35
C LEU A 602 -2.18 14.20 -30.79
N LEU A 603 -1.44 15.17 -31.35
CA LEU A 603 -0.92 15.09 -32.71
C LEU A 603 0.09 13.96 -32.89
N LYS A 604 0.97 13.75 -31.90
CA LYS A 604 1.93 12.65 -31.87
C LYS A 604 1.23 11.29 -31.85
N THR A 605 0.16 11.16 -31.07
CA THR A 605 -0.62 9.92 -31.00
C THR A 605 -1.33 9.65 -32.32
N LEU A 606 -1.89 10.68 -32.96
CA LEU A 606 -2.54 10.58 -34.27
C LEU A 606 -1.59 10.23 -35.41
N ALA A 607 -0.30 10.53 -35.26
CA ALA A 607 0.74 10.16 -36.22
C ALA A 607 1.29 8.73 -36.00
N ASN A 608 0.82 8.01 -34.97
CA ASN A 608 1.27 6.64 -34.69
C ASN A 608 0.41 5.63 -35.45
N ASP A 609 0.96 5.08 -36.53
CA ASP A 609 0.26 4.12 -37.40
C ASP A 609 -0.33 2.94 -36.63
N ARG A 610 0.41 2.35 -35.66
CA ARG A 610 -0.09 1.21 -34.88
C ARG A 610 -1.31 1.57 -34.03
N PHE A 611 -1.36 2.79 -33.49
CA PHE A 611 -2.51 3.27 -32.73
C PHE A 611 -3.72 3.46 -33.63
N ILE A 612 -3.54 4.12 -34.77
CA ILE A 612 -4.58 4.42 -35.76
C ILE A 612 -5.12 3.15 -36.42
N ASP A 613 -4.23 2.22 -36.78
CA ASP A 613 -4.57 0.91 -37.33
C ASP A 613 -5.39 0.10 -36.33
N ARG A 614 -5.05 0.14 -35.03
CA ARG A 614 -5.81 -0.57 -34.00
C ARG A 614 -7.24 -0.02 -33.85
N LEU A 615 -7.43 1.28 -34.06
CA LEU A 615 -8.75 1.92 -34.10
C LEU A 615 -9.50 1.68 -35.42
N GLY A 616 -8.85 1.15 -36.46
CA GLY A 616 -9.46 0.95 -37.77
C GLY A 616 -9.87 2.26 -38.47
N VAL A 617 -9.13 3.35 -38.23
CA VAL A 617 -9.45 4.69 -38.76
C VAL A 617 -8.99 4.82 -40.21
N LEU A 618 -9.90 5.25 -41.10
CA LEU A 618 -9.56 5.52 -42.49
C LEU A 618 -8.74 6.82 -42.63
N PRO A 619 -7.92 6.99 -43.69
CA PRO A 619 -7.10 8.20 -43.87
C PRO A 619 -7.87 9.52 -43.82
N GLU A 620 -9.07 9.57 -44.41
CA GLU A 620 -9.95 10.74 -44.37
C GLU A 620 -10.46 11.04 -42.96
N GLN A 621 -10.76 10.00 -42.18
CA GLN A 621 -11.20 10.11 -40.80
C GLN A 621 -10.05 10.57 -39.88
N ALA A 622 -8.81 10.16 -40.17
CA ALA A 622 -7.63 10.59 -39.43
C ALA A 622 -7.42 12.12 -39.56
N LEU A 623 -7.67 12.70 -40.73
CA LEU A 623 -7.64 14.15 -40.94
C LEU A 623 -8.71 14.86 -40.11
N SER A 624 -9.96 14.40 -40.15
CA SER A 624 -11.04 14.96 -39.32
C SER A 624 -10.74 14.83 -37.81
N LEU A 625 -10.20 13.70 -37.37
CA LEU A 625 -9.85 13.48 -35.97
C LEU A 625 -8.74 14.43 -35.50
N ARG A 626 -7.79 14.76 -36.38
CA ARG A 626 -6.77 15.77 -36.13
C ARG A 626 -7.35 17.17 -35.96
N GLU A 627 -8.34 17.55 -36.76
CA GLU A 627 -9.06 18.82 -36.61
C GLU A 627 -9.82 18.86 -35.27
N TYR A 628 -10.51 17.78 -34.92
CA TYR A 628 -11.19 17.67 -33.63
C TYR A 628 -10.23 17.75 -32.44
N ALA A 629 -9.06 17.12 -32.52
CA ALA A 629 -8.03 17.19 -31.48
C ALA A 629 -7.53 18.63 -31.26
N CYS A 630 -7.23 19.36 -32.33
CA CYS A 630 -6.84 20.77 -32.24
C CYS A 630 -7.95 21.63 -31.63
N LYS A 631 -9.18 21.49 -32.14
CA LYS A 631 -10.35 22.24 -31.64
C LYS A 631 -10.63 21.96 -30.16
N PHE A 632 -10.47 20.71 -29.72
CA PHE A 632 -10.63 20.33 -28.33
C PHE A 632 -9.62 21.05 -27.42
N CYS A 633 -8.35 21.10 -27.81
CA CYS A 633 -7.32 21.82 -27.03
C CYS A 633 -7.61 23.31 -26.93
N ASP A 634 -8.03 23.94 -28.03
CA ASP A 634 -8.33 25.37 -28.05
C ASP A 634 -9.53 25.68 -27.11
N LEU A 635 -10.62 24.88 -27.19
CA LEU A 635 -11.78 25.00 -26.29
C LEU A 635 -11.44 24.68 -24.82
N LEU A 636 -10.55 23.71 -24.56
CA LEU A 636 -10.11 23.38 -23.21
C LEU A 636 -9.29 24.51 -22.60
N GLY A 637 -8.40 25.13 -23.38
CA GLY A 637 -7.62 26.29 -22.97
C GLY A 637 -8.52 27.46 -22.55
N GLU A 638 -9.49 27.82 -23.40
CA GLU A 638 -10.47 28.87 -23.09
C GLU A 638 -11.29 28.56 -21.83
N ALA A 639 -11.75 27.30 -21.68
CA ALA A 639 -12.52 26.87 -20.51
C ALA A 639 -11.70 26.96 -19.21
N LEU A 640 -10.43 26.56 -19.24
CA LEU A 640 -9.53 26.65 -18.09
C LEU A 640 -9.23 28.10 -17.70
N GLU A 641 -8.99 28.98 -18.68
CA GLU A 641 -8.77 30.41 -18.42
C GLU A 641 -10.01 31.07 -17.80
N GLN A 642 -11.20 30.81 -18.35
CA GLN A 642 -12.45 31.33 -17.80
C GLN A 642 -12.70 30.81 -16.39
N LYS A 643 -12.49 29.51 -16.16
CA LYS A 643 -12.67 28.91 -14.84
C LYS A 643 -11.69 29.49 -13.82
N THR A 644 -10.42 29.66 -14.19
CA THR A 644 -9.37 30.28 -13.37
C THR A 644 -9.77 31.69 -12.96
N LYS A 645 -10.22 32.53 -13.91
CA LYS A 645 -10.69 33.89 -13.64
C LYS A 645 -11.89 33.91 -12.69
N SER A 646 -12.84 32.98 -12.87
CA SER A 646 -14.03 32.87 -12.02
C SER A 646 -13.73 32.36 -10.59
N GLN A 647 -12.63 31.62 -10.41
CA GLN A 647 -12.23 31.04 -9.12
C GLN A 647 -11.33 31.97 -8.29
N ILE A 648 -10.43 32.71 -8.94
CA ILE A 648 -10.08 34.09 -8.52
C ILE A 648 -11.40 34.89 -8.48
N ALA A 649 -11.56 36.16 -8.14
CA ALA A 649 -12.89 36.79 -7.96
C ALA A 649 -13.82 36.14 -6.88
N SER A 650 -14.22 34.87 -6.98
CA SER A 650 -15.11 34.17 -6.04
C SER A 650 -14.45 33.72 -4.73
N GLN A 651 -13.18 33.33 -4.75
CA GLN A 651 -12.47 32.87 -3.55
C GLN A 651 -12.26 34.01 -2.55
N LYS A 652 -12.48 33.77 -1.25
CA LYS A 652 -12.24 34.77 -0.19
C LYS A 652 -10.73 35.05 -0.04
N LEU A 653 -10.39 36.29 0.27
CA LEU A 653 -9.01 36.66 0.61
C LEU A 653 -8.57 35.94 1.88
N ASP A 654 -7.33 35.46 1.87
CA ASP A 654 -6.68 34.87 3.02
C ASP A 654 -6.19 35.98 3.96
N LEU A 655 -6.81 36.05 5.14
CA LEU A 655 -6.46 37.02 6.17
C LEU A 655 -5.01 36.84 6.65
N VAL A 656 -4.49 35.61 6.66
CA VAL A 656 -3.11 35.34 7.11
C VAL A 656 -2.11 35.97 6.14
N SER A 657 -2.34 35.84 4.83
CA SER A 657 -1.50 36.46 3.80
C SER A 657 -1.58 37.99 3.83
N LEU A 658 -2.75 38.56 4.09
CA LEU A 658 -2.93 40.02 4.24
C LEU A 658 -2.20 40.57 5.47
N GLU A 659 -2.30 39.88 6.61
CA GLU A 659 -1.60 40.28 7.84
C GLU A 659 -0.09 40.07 7.73
N ARG A 660 0.35 39.01 7.03
CA ARG A 660 1.77 38.82 6.69
C ARG A 660 2.31 39.98 5.86
N PHE A 661 1.56 40.41 4.84
CA PHE A 661 1.93 41.57 4.03
C PHE A 661 2.11 42.82 4.91
N LYS A 662 1.12 43.16 5.74
CA LYS A 662 1.21 44.31 6.65
C LYS A 662 2.43 44.22 7.56
N ARG A 663 2.64 43.05 8.18
CA ARG A 663 3.77 42.83 9.08
C ARG A 663 5.12 42.99 8.38
N GLU A 664 5.33 42.35 7.22
CA GLU A 664 6.59 42.45 6.46
C GLU A 664 6.88 43.90 6.05
N VAL A 665 5.86 44.63 5.60
CA VAL A 665 6.00 46.06 5.25
C VAL A 665 6.35 46.90 6.49
N VAL A 666 5.66 46.71 7.61
CA VAL A 666 5.91 47.45 8.88
C VAL A 666 7.30 47.16 9.43
N GLU A 667 7.74 45.90 9.44
CA GLU A 667 9.05 45.49 9.93
C GLU A 667 10.19 46.08 9.07
N GLN A 668 10.06 45.98 7.74
CA GLN A 668 11.05 46.53 6.82
C GLN A 668 11.07 48.07 6.83
N LEU A 669 9.90 48.69 6.96
CA LEU A 669 9.80 50.13 7.15
C LEU A 669 10.50 50.55 8.45
N GLY A 670 10.26 49.87 9.57
CA GLY A 670 10.89 50.18 10.85
C GLY A 670 12.41 50.08 10.81
N SER A 671 12.94 49.02 10.19
CA SER A 671 14.38 48.88 10.00
C SER A 671 14.95 50.00 9.12
N SER A 672 14.31 50.29 7.98
CA SER A 672 14.75 51.31 7.02
C SER A 672 14.68 52.73 7.59
N VAL A 673 13.60 53.06 8.30
CA VAL A 673 13.40 54.36 8.98
C VAL A 673 14.52 54.62 10.00
N SER A 674 15.03 53.58 10.67
CA SER A 674 16.12 53.70 11.64
C SER A 674 17.47 54.13 11.02
N GLU A 675 17.65 53.91 9.71
CA GLU A 675 18.85 54.28 8.97
C GLU A 675 18.91 55.78 8.66
N TYR A 676 17.76 56.42 8.47
CA TYR A 676 17.68 57.85 8.13
C TYR A 676 17.70 58.70 9.40
N SER A 677 18.64 59.66 9.47
CA SER A 677 18.80 60.57 10.61
C SER A 677 17.60 61.50 10.82
N LEU A 678 16.83 61.79 9.77
CA LEU A 678 15.68 62.68 9.82
C LEU A 678 14.56 62.13 10.72
N PHE A 679 14.25 60.84 10.61
CA PHE A 679 13.21 60.18 11.41
C PHE A 679 13.55 60.04 12.90
N LYS A 680 14.76 60.38 13.33
CA LYS A 680 15.14 60.43 14.76
C LYS A 680 14.77 61.75 15.44
N ARG A 681 14.29 62.74 14.67
CA ARG A 681 14.00 64.11 15.14
C ARG A 681 12.49 64.39 15.23
N LEU A 682 11.76 63.55 15.95
CA LEU A 682 10.28 63.56 16.00
C LEU A 682 9.72 64.31 17.21
N THR A 683 8.51 64.86 17.04
CA THR A 683 7.64 65.42 18.08
C THR A 683 6.20 64.96 17.84
N LEU A 684 5.38 64.87 18.90
CA LEU A 684 3.98 64.44 18.78
C LEU A 684 3.06 65.64 18.48
N GLY A 685 2.11 65.46 17.56
CA GLY A 685 1.12 66.48 17.18
C GLY A 685 0.07 65.96 16.21
N GLN A 686 -0.94 66.78 15.85
CA GLN A 686 -1.90 66.42 14.81
C GLN A 686 -1.30 66.67 13.42
N VAL A 687 -1.41 65.68 12.54
CA VAL A 687 -0.74 65.69 11.24
C VAL A 687 -1.63 65.12 10.15
N GLN A 688 -1.58 65.68 8.95
CA GLN A 688 -2.20 65.07 7.77
C GLN A 688 -1.27 63.97 7.22
N PRO A 689 -1.80 62.80 6.84
CA PRO A 689 -0.99 61.70 6.34
C PRO A 689 -0.47 61.97 4.93
N ILE A 690 0.75 61.50 4.67
CA ILE A 690 1.26 61.27 3.32
C ILE A 690 0.68 59.93 2.86
N VAL A 691 -0.05 59.93 1.75
CA VAL A 691 -0.76 58.73 1.28
C VAL A 691 -0.01 58.12 0.11
N SER A 692 0.32 56.84 0.20
CA SER A 692 0.85 56.02 -0.89
C SER A 692 -0.15 54.94 -1.29
N HIS A 693 -0.28 54.73 -2.60
CA HIS A 693 -1.21 53.76 -3.19
C HIS A 693 -0.44 52.74 -4.02
N PHE A 694 -0.73 51.46 -3.79
CA PHE A 694 -0.23 50.36 -4.63
C PHE A 694 -1.31 49.30 -4.81
N SER A 695 -1.22 48.57 -5.91
CA SER A 695 -2.16 47.51 -6.24
C SER A 695 -1.40 46.24 -6.55
N LEU A 696 -1.84 45.13 -5.97
CA LEU A 696 -1.26 43.80 -6.17
C LEU A 696 -2.31 42.86 -6.74
N PRO A 697 -1.93 41.91 -7.62
CA PRO A 697 -2.87 40.93 -8.15
C PRO A 697 -3.60 40.21 -7.02
N ARG A 698 -4.91 40.03 -7.15
CA ARG A 698 -5.73 39.43 -6.08
C ARG A 698 -5.26 38.04 -5.67
N VAL A 699 -4.72 37.30 -6.64
CA VAL A 699 -4.10 35.98 -6.49
C VAL A 699 -3.05 35.94 -5.38
N THR A 700 -2.32 37.03 -5.15
CA THR A 700 -1.29 37.14 -4.12
C THR A 700 -1.82 36.91 -2.70
N PHE A 701 -3.12 37.10 -2.50
CA PHE A 701 -3.78 37.01 -1.20
C PHE A 701 -4.83 35.89 -1.17
N LEU A 702 -4.72 34.89 -2.05
CA LEU A 702 -5.57 33.71 -2.04
C LEU A 702 -4.83 32.50 -1.47
N SER A 703 -5.54 31.70 -0.68
CA SER A 703 -5.02 30.43 -0.16
C SER A 703 -4.83 29.40 -1.27
N GLY A 704 -3.84 28.51 -1.11
CA GLY A 704 -3.64 27.36 -2.01
C GLY A 704 -3.15 27.73 -3.42
N THR A 705 -2.32 28.77 -3.54
CA THR A 705 -1.76 29.24 -4.82
C THR A 705 -0.35 28.71 -5.12
N ASP A 706 0.29 28.03 -4.16
CA ASP A 706 1.68 27.51 -4.18
C ASP A 706 2.77 28.53 -4.60
N THR A 707 2.40 29.79 -4.75
CA THR A 707 3.28 30.90 -5.07
C THR A 707 3.62 31.69 -3.81
N HIS A 708 4.90 31.72 -3.43
CA HIS A 708 5.39 32.57 -2.36
C HIS A 708 5.72 33.96 -2.89
N TYR A 709 4.97 34.95 -2.41
CA TYR A 709 5.30 36.36 -2.62
C TYR A 709 6.19 36.84 -1.47
N ILE A 710 7.17 37.67 -1.82
CA ILE A 710 8.10 38.32 -0.90
C ILE A 710 7.81 39.82 -1.00
N PHE A 711 7.48 40.46 0.12
CA PHE A 711 7.10 41.88 0.16
C PHE A 711 8.20 42.80 0.68
N ASP A 712 9.42 42.28 0.80
CA ASP A 712 10.54 42.89 1.54
C ASP A 712 10.94 44.29 1.06
N MET A 713 10.74 44.61 -0.23
CA MET A 713 11.20 45.87 -0.81
C MET A 713 10.26 47.05 -0.50
N TYR A 714 8.96 46.79 -0.30
CA TYR A 714 7.94 47.84 -0.19
C TYR A 714 8.15 48.76 1.01
N GLY A 715 8.54 48.20 2.17
CA GLY A 715 8.81 49.00 3.37
C GLY A 715 10.02 49.94 3.18
N SER A 716 11.07 49.46 2.50
CA SER A 716 12.28 50.25 2.25
C SER A 716 12.07 51.37 1.22
N ASP A 717 11.30 51.10 0.17
CA ASP A 717 10.94 52.09 -0.85
C ASP A 717 10.06 53.19 -0.26
N LEU A 718 9.08 52.82 0.56
CA LEU A 718 8.23 53.78 1.26
C LEU A 718 9.03 54.66 2.23
N ALA A 719 9.96 54.07 3.00
CA ALA A 719 10.81 54.83 3.91
C ALA A 719 11.60 55.92 3.19
N ARG A 720 12.17 55.58 2.03
CA ARG A 720 12.92 56.50 1.17
C ARG A 720 12.01 57.58 0.57
N GLU A 721 10.87 57.21 -0.01
CA GLU A 721 9.92 58.15 -0.59
C GLU A 721 9.45 59.20 0.42
N VAL A 722 9.04 58.74 1.61
CA VAL A 722 8.62 59.62 2.71
C VAL A 722 9.78 60.50 3.18
N HIS A 723 10.98 59.94 3.32
CA HIS A 723 12.17 60.69 3.72
C HIS A 723 12.49 61.83 2.75
N ASP A 724 12.48 61.54 1.46
CA ASP A 724 12.83 62.51 0.41
C ASP A 724 11.73 63.57 0.28
N TRP A 725 10.46 63.19 0.41
CA TRP A 725 9.34 64.13 0.47
C TRP A 725 9.46 65.08 1.67
N LEU A 726 9.71 64.55 2.88
CA LEU A 726 9.86 65.36 4.08
C LEU A 726 11.07 66.31 3.98
N SER A 727 12.20 65.81 3.46
CA SER A 727 13.39 66.62 3.24
C SER A 727 13.11 67.77 2.26
N THR A 728 12.33 67.51 1.21
CA THR A 728 11.87 68.54 0.27
C THR A 728 10.98 69.57 0.96
N GLN A 729 10.04 69.15 1.81
CA GLN A 729 9.16 70.07 2.54
C GLN A 729 9.95 70.99 3.49
N ILE A 730 10.98 70.46 4.18
CA ILE A 730 11.87 71.27 5.03
C ILE A 730 12.62 72.32 4.20
N LEU A 731 13.11 71.94 3.02
CA LEU A 731 13.82 72.87 2.14
C LEU A 731 12.90 73.98 1.60
N LEU A 732 11.67 73.64 1.21
CA LEU A 732 10.77 74.58 0.55
C LEU A 732 10.02 75.51 1.51
N TYR A 733 9.69 75.04 2.71
CA TYR A 733 8.74 75.74 3.59
C TYR A 733 9.31 76.16 4.94
N ASN A 734 10.57 75.82 5.26
CA ASN A 734 11.18 76.26 6.51
C ASN A 734 11.80 77.64 6.37
N HIS A 735 11.41 78.56 7.25
CA HIS A 735 11.89 79.94 7.30
C HIS A 735 13.43 80.08 7.40
N ARG A 736 14.14 79.06 7.91
CA ARG A 736 15.61 79.06 7.97
C ARG A 736 16.25 78.74 6.62
N THR A 737 15.53 78.08 5.72
CA THR A 737 16.01 77.75 4.37
C THR A 737 15.91 78.95 3.43
N GLU A 738 14.91 79.83 3.61
CA GLU A 738 14.77 81.05 2.79
C GLU A 738 16.02 81.95 2.90
N ASN A 739 16.58 82.06 4.10
CA ASN A 739 17.80 82.86 4.35
C ASN A 739 19.08 82.18 3.84
N SER A 740 19.03 80.89 3.51
CA SER A 740 20.21 80.10 3.16
C SER A 740 20.51 80.08 1.66
N GLU A 741 19.56 80.52 0.82
CA GLU A 741 19.76 80.65 -0.64
C GLU A 741 20.91 81.61 -0.99
N PHE A 742 21.15 82.62 -0.16
CA PHE A 742 22.17 83.65 -0.38
C PHE A 742 23.45 83.46 0.46
N THR A 743 23.48 82.49 1.37
CA THR A 743 24.60 82.28 2.30
C THR A 743 25.33 80.95 2.03
N LEU A 744 26.41 80.68 2.78
CA LEU A 744 27.19 79.44 2.73
C LEU A 744 27.09 78.70 4.07
N PRO A 745 27.08 77.35 4.08
CA PRO A 745 26.84 76.57 5.28
C PRO A 745 27.95 76.74 6.32
N THR A 746 27.53 76.87 7.58
CA THR A 746 28.44 76.91 8.73
C THR A 746 28.73 75.49 9.24
N ARG A 747 29.82 75.33 10.00
CA ARG A 747 30.23 74.03 10.56
C ARG A 747 29.47 73.62 11.83
N LYS A 748 28.59 74.48 12.34
CA LYS A 748 27.92 74.29 13.65
C LYS A 748 26.58 73.55 13.49
N ALA A 749 26.61 72.35 12.93
CA ALA A 749 25.42 71.50 12.76
C ALA A 749 25.81 70.02 12.80
N ASP A 750 24.86 69.15 13.14
CA ASP A 750 25.10 67.70 13.17
C ASP A 750 25.17 67.14 11.75
N TRP A 751 24.31 67.65 10.85
CA TRP A 751 24.23 67.30 9.44
C TRP A 751 23.41 68.35 8.66
N MET A 752 23.35 68.23 7.35
CA MET A 752 22.69 69.20 6.46
C MET A 752 21.76 68.52 5.45
N ILE A 753 20.63 69.15 5.15
CA ILE A 753 19.81 68.85 3.96
C ILE A 753 20.14 69.93 2.93
N CYS A 754 20.47 69.60 1.70
CA CYS A 754 20.70 70.60 0.66
C CYS A 754 20.04 70.19 -0.65
N SER A 755 19.51 71.18 -1.38
CA SER A 755 19.06 70.93 -2.74
C SER A 755 20.24 70.67 -3.67
N SER A 756 20.01 69.99 -4.78
CA SER A 756 21.02 69.82 -5.84
C SER A 756 21.51 71.18 -6.39
N GLY A 757 20.65 72.21 -6.39
CA GLY A 757 21.03 73.58 -6.71
C GLY A 757 22.02 74.18 -5.71
N ALA A 758 21.75 74.03 -4.40
CA ALA A 758 22.64 74.47 -3.34
C ALA A 758 23.99 73.72 -3.37
N LEU A 759 23.97 72.42 -3.65
CA LEU A 759 25.18 71.61 -3.75
C LEU A 759 26.08 72.07 -4.90
N LYS A 760 25.51 72.30 -6.09
CA LYS A 760 26.25 72.87 -7.25
C LYS A 760 26.90 74.20 -6.88
N LYS A 761 26.17 75.06 -6.15
CA LYS A 761 26.71 76.33 -5.62
C LYS A 761 27.88 76.08 -4.68
N PHE A 762 27.79 75.15 -3.72
CA PHE A 762 28.90 74.86 -2.81
C PHE A 762 30.14 74.35 -3.53
N LEU A 763 29.97 73.43 -4.48
CA LEU A 763 31.06 72.90 -5.30
C LEU A 763 31.75 74.02 -6.09
N SER A 764 30.99 74.98 -6.63
CA SER A 764 31.55 76.12 -7.38
C SER A 764 32.40 77.08 -6.53
N VAL A 765 32.20 77.08 -5.20
CA VAL A 765 32.94 77.92 -4.23
C VAL A 765 34.06 77.12 -3.52
N GLY A 766 34.35 75.90 -3.97
CA GLY A 766 35.50 75.11 -3.52
C GLY A 766 35.22 74.08 -2.42
N PHE A 767 33.95 73.78 -2.13
CA PHE A 767 33.61 72.62 -1.31
C PHE A 767 33.82 71.33 -2.11
N ALA A 768 34.15 70.24 -1.43
CA ALA A 768 34.28 68.92 -2.06
C ALA A 768 33.33 67.90 -1.42
N THR A 769 32.91 66.87 -2.15
CA THR A 769 32.06 65.79 -1.64
C THR A 769 32.82 64.46 -1.57
N SER A 770 32.56 63.68 -0.52
CA SER A 770 33.09 62.31 -0.36
C SER A 770 32.03 61.42 0.29
N GLY A 771 31.37 60.60 -0.54
CA GLY A 771 30.16 59.88 -0.16
C GLY A 771 29.07 60.85 0.30
N ARG A 772 28.38 60.52 1.41
CA ARG A 772 27.35 61.39 2.04
C ARG A 772 27.93 62.52 2.89
N ASN A 773 29.10 63.07 2.54
CA ASN A 773 29.74 64.14 3.31
C ASN A 773 30.24 65.27 2.42
N ILE A 774 30.05 66.49 2.90
CA ILE A 774 30.59 67.71 2.32
C ILE A 774 31.81 68.15 3.15
N ILE A 775 32.87 68.53 2.46
CA ILE A 775 34.17 68.92 3.00
C ILE A 775 34.37 70.40 2.68
N TRP A 776 34.73 71.17 3.70
CA TRP A 776 34.97 72.61 3.54
C TRP A 776 36.26 72.87 2.73
N PRO A 777 36.37 74.02 2.04
CA PRO A 777 37.52 74.34 1.18
C PRO A 777 38.88 74.35 1.90
N ASP A 778 38.91 74.56 3.21
CA ASP A 778 40.14 74.54 4.02
C ASP A 778 40.58 73.13 4.44
N GLY A 779 39.81 72.10 4.08
CA GLY A 779 40.06 70.70 4.43
C GLY A 779 39.87 70.35 5.92
N LYS A 780 39.50 71.31 6.78
CA LYS A 780 39.43 71.13 8.25
C LYS A 780 38.02 70.89 8.79
N GLY A 781 37.02 70.75 7.92
CA GLY A 781 35.63 70.47 8.30
C GLY A 781 34.98 69.44 7.38
N ARG A 782 34.24 68.49 7.97
CA ARG A 782 33.44 67.48 7.27
C ARG A 782 32.08 67.38 7.94
N MET A 783 31.01 67.42 7.17
CA MET A 783 29.64 67.29 7.67
C MET A 783 28.86 66.31 6.81
N LYS A 784 28.03 65.47 7.44
CA LYS A 784 27.10 64.62 6.69
C LYS A 784 26.05 65.49 6.00
N PHE A 785 25.73 65.19 4.76
CA PHE A 785 24.66 65.87 4.06
C PHE A 785 23.76 64.89 3.31
N ILE A 786 22.52 65.34 3.09
CA ILE A 786 21.52 64.68 2.26
C ILE A 786 21.26 65.61 1.08
N GLU A 787 21.49 65.10 -0.13
CA GLU A 787 21.11 65.78 -1.35
C GLU A 787 19.66 65.45 -1.69
N VAL A 788 18.88 66.47 -2.01
CA VAL A 788 17.51 66.33 -2.47
C VAL A 788 17.38 67.03 -3.81
N ASP A 789 16.86 66.35 -4.81
CA ASP A 789 16.60 66.95 -6.11
C ASP A 789 15.28 67.73 -6.06
N CYS A 790 15.38 69.06 -5.93
CA CYS A 790 14.23 69.96 -5.89
C CYS A 790 14.59 71.32 -6.50
N ASP A 791 13.58 72.07 -6.93
CA ASP A 791 13.75 73.36 -7.63
C ASP A 791 14.35 74.49 -6.76
N GLY A 792 14.44 74.29 -5.44
CA GLY A 792 15.00 75.27 -4.51
C GLY A 792 16.53 75.40 -4.60
N SER A 793 17.08 76.53 -4.17
CA SER A 793 18.55 76.76 -4.14
C SER A 793 19.15 76.81 -2.73
N GLY A 794 18.32 76.57 -1.72
CA GLY A 794 18.67 76.63 -0.31
C GLY A 794 19.14 75.32 0.31
N TYR A 795 19.66 75.45 1.53
CA TYR A 795 20.07 74.34 2.40
C TYR A 795 19.54 74.53 3.83
N TYR A 796 19.36 73.44 4.57
CA TYR A 796 18.96 73.46 5.97
C TYR A 796 20.04 72.81 6.84
N LEU A 797 20.53 73.55 7.85
CA LEU A 797 21.48 73.04 8.83
C LEU A 797 20.75 72.48 10.05
N VAL A 798 20.91 71.18 10.29
CA VAL A 798 20.24 70.49 11.40
C VAL A 798 21.05 70.63 12.69
N LEU A 799 20.51 71.36 13.65
CA LEU A 799 21.17 71.60 14.93
C LEU A 799 21.01 70.42 15.89
N SER A 800 21.91 70.34 16.88
CA SER A 800 21.85 69.28 17.88
C SER A 800 20.62 69.43 18.78
N GLY A 801 19.85 68.33 18.93
CA GLY A 801 18.62 68.30 19.73
C GLY A 801 17.39 68.92 19.05
N GLU A 802 17.51 69.38 17.80
CA GLU A 802 16.39 69.98 17.08
C GLU A 802 15.37 68.94 16.59
N SER A 803 14.09 69.17 16.88
CA SER A 803 12.98 68.38 16.34
C SER A 803 12.48 68.99 15.04
N LEU A 804 12.53 68.20 13.95
CA LEU A 804 12.22 68.62 12.60
C LEU A 804 10.90 68.05 12.07
N LEU A 805 10.42 66.98 12.69
CA LEU A 805 9.24 66.27 12.25
C LEU A 805 8.17 66.27 13.34
N THR A 806 6.91 66.36 12.94
CA THR A 806 5.72 66.16 13.78
C THR A 806 5.02 64.88 13.36
N VAL A 807 4.59 64.04 14.31
CA VAL A 807 3.92 62.75 14.06
C VAL A 807 2.62 62.62 14.88
N SER A 808 1.63 61.90 14.35
CA SER A 808 0.37 61.61 15.05
C SER A 808 0.51 60.46 16.06
N TYR A 809 -0.03 60.64 17.27
CA TYR A 809 0.01 59.62 18.33
C TYR A 809 -1.05 58.52 18.14
N GLU A 810 -2.19 58.86 17.54
CA GLU A 810 -3.32 57.91 17.37
C GLU A 810 -3.00 56.78 16.37
N HIS A 811 -1.98 56.95 15.54
CA HIS A 811 -1.62 56.02 14.45
C HIS A 811 -0.22 55.42 14.63
N LEU A 812 0.22 55.19 15.88
CA LEU A 812 1.51 54.56 16.19
C LEU A 812 1.40 53.01 16.22
N GLU A 813 1.05 52.38 15.10
CA GLU A 813 1.05 50.91 14.99
C GLU A 813 2.49 50.37 15.02
N GLY A 814 2.78 49.43 15.94
CA GLY A 814 4.14 48.88 16.11
C GLY A 814 5.21 49.92 16.48
N GLY A 815 4.82 51.12 16.93
CA GLY A 815 5.72 52.23 17.23
C GLY A 815 6.10 53.11 16.02
N LEU A 816 5.48 52.89 14.85
CA LEU A 816 5.66 53.71 13.65
C LEU A 816 4.37 54.48 13.33
N PRO A 817 4.44 55.74 12.85
CA PRO A 817 3.27 56.59 12.60
C PRO A 817 2.58 56.23 11.27
N ILE A 818 2.06 55.01 11.16
CA ILE A 818 1.46 54.47 9.94
C ILE A 818 0.10 53.82 10.16
N ASP A 819 -0.71 53.83 9.12
CA ASP A 819 -1.91 53.00 8.97
C ASP A 819 -1.92 52.36 7.58
N ILE A 820 -2.31 51.08 7.50
CA ILE A 820 -2.37 50.30 6.26
C ILE A 820 -3.78 49.74 6.10
N SER A 821 -4.53 50.30 5.14
CA SER A 821 -5.86 49.80 4.75
C SER A 821 -5.83 49.19 3.35
N PHE A 822 -6.81 48.33 3.05
CA PHE A 822 -6.93 47.68 1.75
C PHE A 822 -8.37 47.63 1.25
N THR A 823 -8.55 47.58 -0.07
CA THR A 823 -9.82 47.37 -0.76
C THR A 823 -9.68 46.28 -1.82
N ASP A 824 -10.60 45.31 -1.82
CA ASP A 824 -10.68 44.26 -2.86
C ASP A 824 -11.49 44.79 -4.05
N ASN A 825 -10.85 44.88 -5.22
CA ASN A 825 -11.47 45.32 -6.46
C ASN A 825 -11.90 44.13 -7.35
N GLY A 826 -11.82 42.89 -6.87
CA GLY A 826 -12.19 41.66 -7.58
C GLY A 826 -11.09 41.10 -8.50
N GLU A 827 -10.26 41.96 -9.09
CA GLU A 827 -9.09 41.57 -9.89
C GLU A 827 -7.76 41.82 -9.16
N SER A 828 -7.69 42.89 -8.37
CA SER A 828 -6.53 43.29 -7.58
C SER A 828 -6.95 43.72 -6.16
N VAL A 829 -6.02 43.60 -5.22
CA VAL A 829 -6.15 44.19 -3.89
C VAL A 829 -5.36 45.50 -3.91
N SER A 830 -6.06 46.60 -3.71
CA SER A 830 -5.44 47.93 -3.62
C SER A 830 -5.20 48.25 -2.16
N PHE A 831 -4.01 48.74 -1.87
CA PHE A 831 -3.60 49.13 -0.54
C PHE A 831 -3.39 50.63 -0.49
N LYS A 832 -3.76 51.21 0.65
CA LYS A 832 -3.56 52.60 1.00
C LYS A 832 -2.70 52.61 2.25
N ILE A 833 -1.47 53.08 2.12
CA ILE A 833 -0.60 53.32 3.27
C ILE A 833 -0.64 54.81 3.58
N GLU A 834 -0.99 55.13 4.82
CA GLU A 834 -1.04 56.49 5.33
C GLU A 834 0.10 56.67 6.33
N TYR A 835 1.01 57.60 6.04
CA TYR A 835 2.15 57.92 6.89
C TYR A 835 1.92 59.27 7.59
N PHE A 836 1.66 59.27 8.89
CA PHE A 836 1.20 60.43 9.66
C PHE A 836 2.36 61.28 10.17
N VAL A 837 3.18 61.79 9.25
CA VAL A 837 4.36 62.62 9.55
C VAL A 837 4.39 63.85 8.67
N ASN A 838 4.83 64.98 9.23
CA ASN A 838 5.00 66.23 8.51
C ASN A 838 6.28 66.94 8.95
N ALA A 839 6.84 67.71 8.04
CA ALA A 839 7.95 68.61 8.30
C ALA A 839 7.48 69.82 9.10
N ARG A 840 8.31 70.23 10.07
CA ARG A 840 8.10 71.47 10.82
C ARG A 840 8.51 72.66 9.95
N ARG A 841 7.53 73.50 9.63
CA ARG A 841 7.71 74.76 8.89
C ARG A 841 8.41 75.82 9.75
#